data_AF-A0AAX7UYH3-F1
#
_entry.id   AF-A0AAX7UYH3-F1
#
_cell.length_a   1.000
_cell.length_b   1.000
_cell.length_c   1.000
_cell.angle_alpha   90.00
_cell.angle_beta   90.00
_cell.angle_gamma   90.00
#
_symmetry.space_group_name_H-M   'P 1'
#
loop_
_entity.id
_entity.type
_entity.pdbx_description
1 polymer ?
#
loop_
_entity_poly.entity_id
_entity_poly.type
_entity_poly.pdbx_seq_one_letter_code
_entity_poly.pdbx_strand_id
1 'polypeptide(L)'
;MEEWKRSIGTLSDEILIKLAKMLDNSTCGWRQLANAVSEQPKFRCSERELTSCSLQVLTAAGSPARTMLTLLAERSCSLDFLLHCLRKMEHQEAVQFLTTAVAEQIQITVQPQSQEAAPGSNVVLTCRASGPPGLGYQWFKGKQEILGESGNSSELVLCPLSPTHQGHYICRISHGEKFVFSKWAQVPCHVISLFPGSVSGLHIIQRPQSQAASEGDTLVLECTAEGNPPAQYEWYHNKVPMPQQKTSSLRIPCVTTAHRGEYTCKVFNLYHEVWSSTATVTIGEPLFVFSKLGIMFFSFATDKVALLIGNMNYIYHTQLCAPISDVHELTNLLRQLDFKVVSLLDLNWQEMHSAVTEFLLLLDKGVYGLLYFAGHGYENYGNSFMVPIDAPVSYTSEHCLCVQNILTKMQEKKTGLNVFLLDMCRKRNPHDDVIVQPGLLKVTANIVFGYATCVDAEAYEVKREDVSNGIFINFLKQRVCEDEKVTVMLDRVAEDMGRCVITRGRQALELRSNLSERRSLTDRIQVSQCSASSSARNLQWAIAHVLPESRYLQFDCGVKVQLGFAAEFSNVMVIYTRILDKPDEIVSCSAQLTDFPEDVDIDLKKSNQESLLEAGCLSLIKEELPSPETHSLYTHIRSLQRLKRELTFTICLHYTYSNMDEEVQERQQVTVGKPLVSKLNLHEPRAAHVSSASSSCAWMTADSSAITVGQFEDLLSLVGPSIARLNTNYRRSIPPAERLSVCLRLVKLFNTVVLY
;
A
#
# COMPACT_ATOMS: atom_id res chain seq x y z
N MET A 1 -7.45 65.89 -2.23
CA MET A 1 -6.96 65.72 -3.63
C MET A 1 -6.11 64.47 -3.84
N GLU A 2 -5.39 63.94 -2.83
CA GLU A 2 -4.56 62.73 -3.02
C GLU A 2 -5.36 61.41 -3.13
N GLU A 3 -6.54 61.31 -2.52
CA GLU A 3 -7.35 60.09 -2.51
C GLU A 3 -7.80 59.63 -3.91
N TRP A 4 -8.00 60.58 -4.82
CA TRP A 4 -8.44 60.32 -6.20
C TRP A 4 -7.31 59.89 -7.14
N LYS A 5 -6.03 60.09 -6.76
CA LYS A 5 -4.88 59.65 -7.57
C LYS A 5 -4.60 58.14 -7.47
N ARG A 6 -5.32 57.43 -6.59
CA ARG A 6 -5.14 56.00 -6.34
C ARG A 6 -5.70 55.16 -7.47
N SER A 7 -5.20 53.93 -7.59
CA SER A 7 -5.71 52.99 -8.60
C SER A 7 -7.12 52.51 -8.27
N ILE A 8 -7.93 52.24 -9.28
CA ILE A 8 -9.23 51.56 -9.14
C ILE A 8 -9.11 50.25 -8.34
N GLY A 9 -7.95 49.57 -8.42
CA GLY A 9 -7.69 48.33 -7.67
C GLY A 9 -7.68 48.48 -6.14
N THR A 10 -7.72 49.71 -5.60
CA THR A 10 -7.81 49.95 -4.15
C THR A 10 -9.26 49.98 -3.63
N LEU A 11 -10.26 49.85 -4.50
CA LEU A 11 -11.66 49.72 -4.12
C LEU A 11 -11.96 48.32 -3.58
N SER A 12 -12.87 48.20 -2.62
CA SER A 12 -13.35 46.89 -2.18
C SER A 12 -14.13 46.18 -3.28
N ASP A 13 -14.15 44.84 -3.24
CA ASP A 13 -14.88 44.03 -4.21
C ASP A 13 -16.38 44.35 -4.24
N GLU A 14 -16.98 44.69 -3.11
CA GLU A 14 -18.38 45.11 -3.04
C GLU A 14 -18.66 46.38 -3.86
N ILE A 15 -17.75 47.36 -3.79
CA ILE A 15 -17.85 48.59 -4.58
C ILE A 15 -17.68 48.27 -6.07
N LEU A 16 -16.72 47.43 -6.42
CA LEU A 16 -16.47 47.02 -7.81
C LEU A 16 -17.65 46.24 -8.41
N ILE A 17 -18.27 45.34 -7.64
CA ILE A 17 -19.46 44.58 -8.07
C ILE A 17 -20.65 45.51 -8.28
N LYS A 18 -20.88 46.46 -7.36
CA LYS A 18 -22.01 47.39 -7.48
C LYS A 18 -21.80 48.37 -8.63
N LEU A 19 -20.59 48.90 -8.82
CA LEU A 19 -20.23 49.73 -9.96
C LEU A 19 -20.36 48.97 -11.28
N ALA A 20 -19.93 47.71 -11.33
CA ALA A 20 -20.08 46.85 -12.51
C ALA A 20 -21.55 46.62 -12.87
N LYS A 21 -22.42 46.34 -11.88
CA LYS A 21 -23.87 46.21 -12.11
C LYS A 21 -24.49 47.46 -12.72
N MET A 22 -24.06 48.65 -12.27
CA MET A 22 -24.54 49.92 -12.84
C MET A 22 -24.11 50.08 -14.31
N LEU A 23 -22.89 49.66 -14.63
CA LEU A 23 -22.32 49.71 -15.99
C LEU A 23 -22.82 48.58 -16.91
N ASP A 24 -23.35 47.48 -16.39
CA ASP A 24 -23.96 46.41 -17.20
C ASP A 24 -25.44 46.68 -17.50
N ASN A 25 -26.14 47.44 -16.64
CA ASN A 25 -27.59 47.65 -16.73
C ASN A 25 -28.04 48.88 -17.55
N SER A 26 -27.12 49.72 -18.04
CA SER A 26 -27.46 50.93 -18.81
C SER A 26 -27.33 50.73 -20.32
N THR A 27 -28.15 51.45 -21.10
CA THR A 27 -28.11 51.49 -22.58
C THR A 27 -26.76 51.98 -23.14
N CYS A 28 -25.93 52.53 -22.25
CA CYS A 28 -24.69 53.26 -22.49
C CYS A 28 -23.55 52.73 -21.57
N GLY A 29 -23.53 51.42 -21.32
CA GLY A 29 -22.74 50.77 -20.27
C GLY A 29 -21.22 50.63 -20.50
N TRP A 30 -20.65 49.47 -20.15
CA TRP A 30 -19.20 49.21 -20.16
C TRP A 30 -18.50 49.44 -21.51
N ARG A 31 -19.21 49.35 -22.65
CA ARG A 31 -18.64 49.65 -23.98
C ARG A 31 -18.37 51.14 -24.19
N GLN A 32 -19.21 52.01 -23.64
CA GLN A 32 -18.94 53.44 -23.65
C GLN A 32 -17.81 53.80 -22.70
N LEU A 33 -17.68 53.07 -21.58
CA LEU A 33 -16.51 53.21 -20.71
C LEU A 33 -15.23 52.83 -21.47
N ALA A 34 -15.23 51.72 -22.21
CA ALA A 34 -14.11 51.31 -23.06
C ALA A 34 -13.74 52.36 -24.12
N ASN A 35 -14.73 53.05 -24.70
CA ASN A 35 -14.48 54.15 -25.62
C ASN A 35 -13.93 55.39 -24.89
N ALA A 36 -14.49 55.75 -23.72
CA ALA A 36 -14.06 56.91 -22.95
C ALA A 36 -12.63 56.78 -22.41
N VAL A 37 -12.22 55.60 -21.97
CA VAL A 37 -10.84 55.36 -21.49
C VAL A 37 -9.82 55.31 -22.63
N SER A 38 -10.25 55.04 -23.87
CA SER A 38 -9.37 54.91 -25.05
C SER A 38 -8.68 56.22 -25.49
N GLU A 39 -9.08 57.35 -24.90
CA GLU A 39 -8.44 58.66 -25.09
C GLU A 39 -7.00 58.67 -24.59
N GLN A 40 -6.73 57.91 -23.52
CA GLN A 40 -5.36 57.68 -23.10
C GLN A 40 -4.87 56.39 -23.75
N PRO A 41 -3.77 56.44 -24.55
CA PRO A 41 -3.26 55.26 -25.25
C PRO A 41 -3.00 54.06 -24.33
N LYS A 42 -2.64 54.33 -23.07
CA LYS A 42 -2.39 53.32 -22.03
C LYS A 42 -3.60 52.45 -21.71
N PHE A 43 -4.82 52.96 -21.87
CA PHE A 43 -6.06 52.28 -21.48
C PHE A 43 -6.91 51.84 -22.69
N ARG A 44 -6.39 52.01 -23.91
CA ARG A 44 -7.06 51.54 -25.13
C ARG A 44 -7.09 50.01 -25.14
N CYS A 45 -8.30 49.45 -25.23
CA CYS A 45 -8.51 48.01 -25.30
C CYS A 45 -8.49 47.53 -26.75
N SER A 46 -7.87 46.37 -26.99
CA SER A 46 -7.90 45.66 -28.26
C SER A 46 -9.26 44.97 -28.49
N GLU A 47 -9.56 44.65 -29.75
CA GLU A 47 -10.78 43.93 -30.11
C GLU A 47 -10.91 42.57 -29.40
N ARG A 48 -9.78 41.89 -29.17
CA ARG A 48 -9.73 40.63 -28.41
C ARG A 48 -10.14 40.83 -26.95
N GLU A 49 -9.70 41.90 -26.31
CA GLU A 49 -10.04 42.21 -24.90
C GLU A 49 -11.50 42.61 -24.74
N LEU A 50 -12.04 43.39 -25.69
CA LEU A 50 -13.47 43.73 -25.72
C LEU A 50 -14.35 42.49 -25.96
N THR A 51 -13.88 41.56 -26.79
CA THR A 51 -14.56 40.26 -27.00
C THR A 51 -14.52 39.44 -25.72
N SER A 52 -13.37 39.36 -25.03
CA SER A 52 -13.24 38.66 -23.75
C SER A 52 -14.18 39.21 -22.67
N CYS A 53 -14.32 40.54 -22.57
CA CYS A 53 -15.30 41.16 -21.68
C CYS A 53 -16.73 40.77 -22.06
N SER A 54 -17.06 40.79 -23.36
CA SER A 54 -18.41 40.46 -23.85
C SER A 54 -18.82 39.01 -23.55
N LEU A 55 -17.88 38.05 -23.63
CA LEU A 55 -18.15 36.63 -23.40
C LEU A 55 -18.56 36.31 -21.95
N GLN A 56 -18.30 37.20 -20.99
CA GLN A 56 -18.66 36.98 -19.59
C GLN A 56 -20.17 36.85 -19.36
N VAL A 57 -21.00 37.38 -20.28
CA VAL A 57 -22.46 37.20 -20.25
C VAL A 57 -22.87 35.72 -20.34
N LEU A 58 -22.03 34.85 -20.92
CA LEU A 58 -22.31 33.42 -21.04
C LEU A 58 -22.15 32.66 -19.72
N THR A 59 -21.62 33.30 -18.68
CA THR A 59 -21.45 32.69 -17.36
C THR A 59 -22.53 33.21 -16.41
N ALA A 60 -23.12 32.32 -15.61
CA ALA A 60 -24.28 32.63 -14.77
C ALA A 60 -24.06 33.77 -13.74
N ALA A 61 -22.80 34.08 -13.41
CA ALA A 61 -22.42 35.17 -12.51
C ALA A 61 -21.43 36.17 -13.15
N GLY A 62 -21.24 36.11 -14.47
CA GLY A 62 -20.25 36.94 -15.17
C GLY A 62 -20.75 38.34 -15.46
N SER A 63 -19.81 39.30 -15.39
CA SER A 63 -20.06 40.71 -15.64
C SER A 63 -18.99 41.24 -16.62
N PRO A 64 -19.40 41.65 -17.84
CA PRO A 64 -18.52 42.35 -18.78
C PRO A 64 -17.91 43.62 -18.18
N ALA A 65 -18.69 44.42 -17.46
CA ALA A 65 -18.20 45.61 -16.77
C ALA A 65 -17.16 45.27 -15.70
N ARG A 66 -17.34 44.21 -14.92
CA ARG A 66 -16.38 43.80 -13.88
C ARG A 66 -15.04 43.42 -14.49
N THR A 67 -15.06 42.73 -15.63
CA THR A 67 -13.85 42.32 -16.35
C THR A 67 -13.13 43.52 -16.94
N MET A 68 -13.88 44.48 -17.51
CA MET A 68 -13.34 45.75 -17.99
C MET A 68 -12.70 46.56 -16.85
N LEU A 69 -13.34 46.66 -15.69
CA LEU A 69 -12.79 47.35 -14.51
C LEU A 69 -11.51 46.67 -14.00
N THR A 70 -11.42 45.33 -14.06
CA THR A 70 -10.20 44.58 -13.73
C THR A 70 -9.05 44.94 -14.68
N LEU A 71 -9.29 44.95 -16.01
CA LEU A 71 -8.28 45.35 -16.99
C LEU A 71 -7.76 46.77 -16.77
N LEU A 72 -8.65 47.68 -16.37
CA LEU A 72 -8.26 49.05 -16.00
C LEU A 72 -7.43 49.09 -14.71
N ALA A 73 -7.79 48.29 -13.71
CA ALA A 73 -7.03 48.18 -12.46
C ALA A 73 -5.62 47.60 -12.70
N GLU A 74 -5.47 46.55 -13.52
CA GLU A 74 -4.18 45.96 -13.90
C GLU A 74 -3.27 46.98 -14.60
N ARG A 75 -3.87 47.89 -15.38
CA ARG A 75 -3.17 49.00 -16.04
C ARG A 75 -2.89 50.19 -15.11
N SER A 76 -3.19 50.05 -13.81
CA SER A 76 -3.05 51.11 -12.80
C SER A 76 -3.85 52.37 -13.16
N CYS A 77 -5.05 52.21 -13.71
CA CYS A 77 -5.98 53.30 -13.94
C CYS A 77 -6.37 53.95 -12.60
N SER A 78 -6.38 55.28 -12.55
CA SER A 78 -6.68 56.05 -11.33
C SER A 78 -8.18 56.29 -11.15
N LEU A 79 -8.62 56.48 -9.90
CA LEU A 79 -10.00 56.81 -9.56
C LEU A 79 -10.43 58.14 -10.18
N ASP A 80 -9.53 59.14 -10.21
CA ASP A 80 -9.76 60.44 -10.84
C ASP A 80 -10.04 60.30 -12.34
N PHE A 81 -9.22 59.49 -13.03
CA PHE A 81 -9.40 59.24 -14.46
C PHE A 81 -10.68 58.44 -14.74
N LEU A 82 -10.99 57.43 -13.91
CA LEU A 82 -12.26 56.71 -14.00
C LEU A 82 -13.45 57.66 -13.80
N LEU A 83 -13.41 58.53 -12.80
CA LEU A 83 -14.47 59.49 -12.52
C LEU A 83 -14.64 60.49 -13.68
N HIS A 84 -13.53 60.93 -14.29
CA HIS A 84 -13.55 61.76 -15.49
C HIS A 84 -14.24 61.05 -16.65
N CYS A 85 -13.90 59.79 -16.93
CA CYS A 85 -14.56 59.00 -17.97
C CYS A 85 -16.05 58.81 -17.68
N LEU A 86 -16.43 58.48 -16.44
CA LEU A 86 -17.84 58.31 -16.06
C LEU A 86 -18.66 59.61 -16.20
N ARG A 87 -18.07 60.77 -15.90
CA ARG A 87 -18.69 62.08 -16.14
C ARG A 87 -18.87 62.38 -17.62
N LYS A 88 -17.87 62.05 -18.44
CA LYS A 88 -17.93 62.22 -19.90
C LYS A 88 -19.00 61.35 -20.56
N MET A 89 -19.22 60.16 -20.01
CA MET A 89 -20.30 59.26 -20.42
C MET A 89 -21.67 59.68 -19.86
N GLU A 90 -21.74 60.80 -19.12
CA GLU A 90 -22.95 61.30 -18.47
C GLU A 90 -23.60 60.31 -17.47
N HIS A 91 -22.83 59.34 -16.95
CA HIS A 91 -23.35 58.31 -16.04
C HIS A 91 -23.39 58.83 -14.59
N GLN A 92 -24.29 59.79 -14.32
CA GLN A 92 -24.38 60.50 -13.04
C GLN A 92 -24.55 59.59 -11.82
N GLU A 93 -25.33 58.51 -11.95
CA GLU A 93 -25.52 57.52 -10.89
C GLU A 93 -24.20 56.86 -10.46
N ALA A 94 -23.38 56.42 -11.41
CA ALA A 94 -22.10 55.78 -11.13
C ALA A 94 -21.08 56.78 -10.56
N VAL A 95 -21.11 58.03 -11.05
CA VAL A 95 -20.29 59.13 -10.50
C VAL A 95 -20.66 59.40 -9.05
N GLN A 96 -21.96 59.52 -8.74
CA GLN A 96 -22.43 59.76 -7.38
C GLN A 96 -22.10 58.58 -6.46
N PHE A 97 -22.37 57.35 -6.91
CA PHE A 97 -22.05 56.15 -6.15
C PHE A 97 -20.56 56.04 -5.84
N LEU A 98 -19.68 56.19 -6.83
CA LEU A 98 -18.24 56.09 -6.63
C LEU A 98 -17.71 57.23 -5.74
N THR A 99 -18.25 58.45 -5.89
CA THR A 99 -17.89 59.59 -5.04
C THR A 99 -18.27 59.35 -3.58
N THR A 100 -19.48 58.87 -3.31
CA THR A 100 -19.93 58.51 -1.97
C THR A 100 -19.14 57.33 -1.41
N ALA A 101 -18.92 56.28 -2.21
CA ALA A 101 -18.22 55.07 -1.77
C ALA A 101 -16.75 55.34 -1.40
N VAL A 102 -16.06 56.21 -2.14
CA VAL A 102 -14.68 56.62 -1.81
C VAL A 102 -14.66 57.52 -0.57
N ALA A 103 -15.61 58.45 -0.43
CA ALA A 103 -15.74 59.28 0.77
C ALA A 103 -16.07 58.46 2.03
N GLU A 104 -16.75 57.32 1.88
CA GLU A 104 -17.08 56.40 2.97
C GLU A 104 -15.97 55.41 3.35
N GLN A 105 -14.86 55.38 2.61
CA GLN A 105 -13.79 54.43 2.86
C GLN A 105 -12.88 54.91 4.01
N ILE A 106 -12.74 54.08 5.05
CA ILE A 106 -11.79 54.31 6.14
C ILE A 106 -10.38 54.02 5.62
N GLN A 107 -9.46 54.98 5.75
CA GLN A 107 -8.10 54.86 5.26
C GLN A 107 -7.12 55.29 6.35
N ILE A 108 -6.24 54.38 6.74
CA ILE A 108 -5.23 54.67 7.76
C ILE A 108 -4.13 55.53 7.14
N THR A 109 -4.04 56.79 7.58
CA THR A 109 -3.07 57.79 7.11
C THR A 109 -1.78 57.76 7.91
N VAL A 110 -1.83 57.33 9.17
CA VAL A 110 -0.64 57.11 10.01
C VAL A 110 -0.72 55.72 10.62
N GLN A 111 0.25 54.88 10.27
CA GLN A 111 0.42 53.55 10.86
C GLN A 111 1.21 53.66 12.15
N PRO A 112 0.88 52.85 13.18
CA PRO A 112 1.66 52.84 14.39
C PRO A 112 3.03 52.22 14.15
N GLN A 113 4.05 52.85 14.70
CA GLN A 113 5.43 52.40 14.58
C GLN A 113 5.86 51.70 15.86
N SER A 114 6.60 50.60 15.71
CA SER A 114 7.26 49.94 16.83
C SER A 114 8.21 50.92 17.53
N GLN A 115 8.15 50.98 18.86
CA GLN A 115 8.95 51.90 19.66
C GLN A 115 9.58 51.17 20.84
N GLU A 116 10.90 51.32 20.95
CA GLU A 116 11.70 50.79 22.05
C GLU A 116 11.98 51.92 23.05
N ALA A 117 11.69 51.67 24.33
CA ALA A 117 11.97 52.63 25.39
C ALA A 117 12.23 51.93 26.74
N ALA A 118 12.95 52.60 27.63
CA ALA A 118 13.33 52.06 28.94
C ALA A 118 12.12 51.97 29.90
N PRO A 119 12.12 51.04 30.87
CA PRO A 119 11.10 51.00 31.91
C PRO A 119 10.96 52.34 32.63
N GLY A 120 9.72 52.78 32.86
CA GLY A 120 9.40 54.09 33.45
C GLY A 120 9.25 55.25 32.45
N SER A 121 9.62 55.05 31.17
CA SER A 121 9.42 56.06 30.12
C SER A 121 7.95 56.15 29.64
N ASN A 122 7.65 57.14 28.80
CA ASN A 122 6.35 57.31 28.15
C ASN A 122 6.46 56.92 26.67
N VAL A 123 5.67 55.92 26.23
CA VAL A 123 5.59 55.49 24.83
C VAL A 123 4.21 55.81 24.27
N VAL A 124 4.15 56.44 23.10
CA VAL A 124 2.89 56.79 22.44
C VAL A 124 2.83 56.15 21.06
N LEU A 125 1.93 55.19 20.86
CA LEU A 125 1.65 54.62 19.55
C LEU A 125 0.54 55.41 18.86
N THR A 126 0.83 55.99 17.71
CA THR A 126 -0.12 56.83 16.97
C THR A 126 -0.70 56.06 15.78
N CYS A 127 -2.03 56.00 15.69
CA CYS A 127 -2.76 55.54 14.52
C CYS A 127 -3.80 56.60 14.13
N ARG A 128 -3.69 57.12 12.90
CA ARG A 128 -4.63 58.12 12.38
C ARG A 128 -5.23 57.62 11.07
N ALA A 129 -6.49 57.96 10.83
CA ALA A 129 -7.21 57.61 9.62
C ALA A 129 -8.00 58.79 9.07
N SER A 130 -8.20 58.80 7.75
CA SER A 130 -9.20 59.62 7.04
C SER A 130 -10.42 58.75 6.69
N GLY A 131 -11.57 59.37 6.53
CA GLY A 131 -12.84 58.70 6.25
C GLY A 131 -14.03 59.57 6.70
N PRO A 132 -15.23 58.97 6.85
CA PRO A 132 -16.41 59.66 7.36
C PRO A 132 -16.19 60.37 8.70
N PRO A 133 -16.89 61.48 8.97
CA PRO A 133 -16.85 62.12 10.28
C PRO A 133 -17.33 61.15 11.37
N GLY A 134 -16.61 61.09 12.50
CA GLY A 134 -16.96 60.21 13.63
C GLY A 134 -16.28 58.84 13.63
N LEU A 135 -15.04 58.73 13.12
CA LEU A 135 -14.24 57.50 13.23
C LEU A 135 -13.98 57.14 14.70
N GLY A 136 -14.33 55.92 15.09
CA GLY A 136 -13.97 55.31 16.37
C GLY A 136 -12.65 54.56 16.29
N TYR A 137 -11.85 54.60 17.35
CA TYR A 137 -10.59 53.88 17.48
C TYR A 137 -10.71 52.85 18.59
N GLN A 138 -10.04 51.70 18.44
CA GLN A 138 -9.95 50.67 19.47
C GLN A 138 -8.62 49.93 19.38
N TRP A 139 -7.81 49.99 20.44
CA TRP A 139 -6.52 49.30 20.51
C TRP A 139 -6.64 47.91 21.12
N PHE A 140 -5.79 47.02 20.61
CA PHE A 140 -5.66 45.64 21.06
C PHE A 140 -4.20 45.35 21.37
N LYS A 141 -3.96 44.58 22.43
CA LYS A 141 -2.67 43.97 22.74
C LYS A 141 -2.77 42.47 22.47
N GLY A 142 -2.12 41.99 21.41
CA GLY A 142 -2.35 40.64 20.91
C GLY A 142 -3.83 40.43 20.56
N LYS A 143 -4.50 39.50 21.25
CA LYS A 143 -5.94 39.22 21.05
C LYS A 143 -6.86 39.95 22.04
N GLN A 144 -6.29 40.70 23.00
CA GLN A 144 -7.07 41.32 24.08
C GLN A 144 -7.34 42.79 23.77
N GLU A 145 -8.59 43.20 23.92
CA GLU A 145 -9.02 44.59 23.79
C GLU A 145 -8.51 45.42 24.99
N ILE A 146 -7.94 46.60 24.70
CA ILE A 146 -7.52 47.55 25.74
C ILE A 146 -8.73 48.41 26.05
N LEU A 147 -9.34 48.19 27.21
CA LEU A 147 -10.58 48.87 27.60
C LEU A 147 -10.29 50.26 28.18
N GLY A 148 -11.23 51.20 27.97
CA GLY A 148 -11.20 52.55 28.53
C GLY A 148 -10.65 53.61 27.57
N GLU A 149 -10.54 54.85 28.06
CA GLU A 149 -10.18 56.02 27.21
C GLU A 149 -8.82 55.88 26.51
N SER A 150 -7.85 55.21 27.13
CA SER A 150 -6.53 54.96 26.54
C SER A 150 -6.57 54.01 25.34
N GLY A 151 -7.56 53.11 25.27
CA GLY A 151 -7.74 52.19 24.16
C GLY A 151 -8.59 52.76 23.02
N ASN A 152 -9.34 53.84 23.26
CA ASN A 152 -10.36 54.33 22.32
C ASN A 152 -9.94 55.60 21.56
N SER A 153 -8.66 55.96 21.64
CA SER A 153 -8.08 57.16 21.03
C SER A 153 -7.21 56.83 19.82
N SER A 154 -6.97 57.82 18.96
CA SER A 154 -5.97 57.74 17.88
C SER A 154 -4.54 57.57 18.38
N GLU A 155 -4.31 57.77 19.68
CA GLU A 155 -3.00 57.60 20.33
C GLU A 155 -3.15 56.69 21.54
N LEU A 156 -2.38 55.60 21.57
CA LEU A 156 -2.25 54.72 22.73
C LEU A 156 -1.04 55.14 23.55
N VAL A 157 -1.29 55.65 24.74
CA VAL A 157 -0.25 56.11 25.68
C VAL A 157 0.05 55.01 26.69
N LEU A 158 1.30 54.55 26.72
CA LEU A 158 1.82 53.55 27.65
C LEU A 158 2.76 54.27 28.64
N CYS A 159 2.21 54.70 29.78
CA CYS A 159 2.93 55.50 30.77
C CYS A 159 2.47 55.19 32.21
N PRO A 160 3.40 54.89 33.15
CA PRO A 160 4.81 54.58 32.90
C PRO A 160 4.96 53.22 32.20
N LEU A 161 5.93 53.11 31.29
CA LEU A 161 6.20 51.87 30.59
C LEU A 161 6.66 50.79 31.59
N SER A 162 5.87 49.74 31.75
CA SER A 162 6.15 48.61 32.62
C SER A 162 6.31 47.33 31.80
N PRO A 163 6.89 46.25 32.36
CA PRO A 163 6.99 44.97 31.67
C PRO A 163 5.64 44.43 31.17
N THR A 164 4.53 44.76 31.84
CA THR A 164 3.19 44.35 31.41
C THR A 164 2.72 45.05 30.13
N HIS A 165 3.40 46.11 29.68
CA HIS A 165 3.15 46.77 28.40
C HIS A 165 3.98 46.17 27.24
N GLN A 166 4.80 45.15 27.47
CA GLN A 166 5.51 44.47 26.38
C GLN A 166 4.53 43.68 25.51
N GLY A 167 4.55 43.90 24.20
CA GLY A 167 3.74 43.12 23.26
C GLY A 167 3.54 43.76 21.90
N HIS A 168 2.68 43.12 21.11
CA HIS A 168 2.24 43.59 19.80
C HIS A 168 0.89 44.29 19.93
N TYR A 169 0.81 45.47 19.35
CA TYR A 169 -0.34 46.35 19.40
C TYR A 169 -0.90 46.55 18.00
N ILE A 170 -2.22 46.51 17.88
CA ILE A 170 -2.95 46.81 16.63
C ILE A 170 -4.14 47.70 16.96
N CYS A 171 -4.41 48.67 16.09
CA CYS A 171 -5.56 49.57 16.24
C CYS A 171 -6.63 49.20 15.21
N ARG A 172 -7.88 49.08 15.66
CA ARG A 172 -9.08 48.99 14.80
C ARG A 172 -9.69 50.37 14.69
N ILE A 173 -9.93 50.83 13.46
CA ILE A 173 -10.67 52.05 13.17
C ILE A 173 -12.03 51.63 12.61
N SER A 174 -13.12 52.17 13.16
CA SER A 174 -14.49 51.80 12.79
C SER A 174 -15.40 53.00 12.56
N HIS A 175 -16.39 52.85 11.69
CA HIS A 175 -17.49 53.79 11.51
C HIS A 175 -18.77 52.99 11.22
N GLY A 176 -19.69 52.97 12.18
CA GLY A 176 -20.83 52.03 12.17
C GLY A 176 -20.34 50.57 12.21
N GLU A 177 -20.83 49.74 11.29
CA GLU A 177 -20.43 48.33 11.16
C GLU A 177 -19.13 48.12 10.36
N LYS A 178 -18.62 49.14 9.68
CA LYS A 178 -17.40 49.06 8.86
C LYS A 178 -16.16 49.28 9.73
N PHE A 179 -15.11 48.47 9.56
CA PHE A 179 -13.84 48.65 10.26
C PHE A 179 -12.61 48.22 9.44
N VAL A 180 -11.44 48.77 9.80
CA VAL A 180 -10.13 48.40 9.24
C VAL A 180 -9.13 48.30 10.39
N PHE A 181 -8.21 47.34 10.30
CA PHE A 181 -7.10 47.20 11.26
C PHE A 181 -5.81 47.83 10.74
N SER A 182 -5.04 48.44 11.64
CA SER A 182 -3.69 48.93 11.39
C SER A 182 -2.70 47.79 11.19
N LYS A 183 -1.47 48.13 10.79
CA LYS A 183 -0.35 47.20 10.94
C LYS A 183 -0.03 47.01 12.43
N TRP A 184 0.59 45.88 12.74
CA TRP A 184 1.09 45.61 14.09
C TRP A 184 2.29 46.49 14.43
N ALA A 185 2.29 47.09 15.61
CA ALA A 185 3.42 47.80 16.21
C ALA A 185 3.91 47.04 17.45
N GLN A 186 5.22 46.91 17.61
CA GLN A 186 5.83 46.19 18.72
C GLN A 186 6.43 47.17 19.73
N VAL A 187 6.17 46.94 21.02
CA VAL A 187 6.83 47.63 22.12
C VAL A 187 7.69 46.61 22.88
N PRO A 188 9.01 46.58 22.63
CA PRO A 188 9.95 45.74 23.38
C PRO A 188 10.34 46.39 24.71
N CYS A 189 10.74 45.59 25.70
CA CYS A 189 11.23 46.07 26.99
C CYS A 189 12.69 45.65 27.15
N HIS A 190 13.59 46.63 27.34
CA HIS A 190 14.98 46.36 27.70
C HIS A 190 15.14 46.50 29.22
N VAL A 191 15.35 45.38 29.91
CA VAL A 191 15.89 45.39 31.27
C VAL A 191 17.40 45.63 31.12
N ILE A 192 17.89 46.76 31.65
CA ILE A 192 19.32 47.09 31.61
C ILE A 192 20.06 46.02 32.43
N SER A 193 20.76 45.13 31.73
CA SER A 193 21.75 44.22 32.30
C SER A 193 23.12 44.89 32.20
N LEU A 194 23.79 45.03 33.35
CA LEU A 194 25.09 45.70 33.53
C LEU A 194 26.28 44.91 32.98
N PHE A 195 26.10 44.11 31.93
CA PHE A 195 27.20 43.33 31.33
C PHE A 195 27.25 43.53 29.81
N PRO A 196 28.34 44.11 29.27
CA PRO A 196 28.47 44.31 27.84
C PRO A 196 28.74 42.95 27.17
N GLY A 197 27.74 42.47 26.44
CA GLY A 197 27.89 41.37 25.48
C GLY A 197 27.44 40.00 26.00
N SER A 198 26.13 39.74 26.06
CA SER A 198 25.56 38.55 25.42
C SER A 198 24.03 38.61 25.43
N VAL A 199 23.46 38.25 24.29
CA VAL A 199 22.05 38.35 23.91
C VAL A 199 21.19 37.43 24.78
N SER A 200 20.40 37.95 25.73
CA SER A 200 19.51 37.12 26.58
C SER A 200 18.08 37.09 26.05
N GLY A 201 17.85 36.22 25.08
CA GLY A 201 16.52 35.69 24.77
C GLY A 201 16.44 34.22 25.18
N LEU A 202 15.32 33.79 25.77
CA LEU A 202 15.03 32.36 25.89
C LEU A 202 14.88 31.81 24.47
N HIS A 203 15.79 30.94 24.05
CA HIS A 203 15.78 30.40 22.71
C HIS A 203 16.14 28.92 22.73
N ILE A 204 15.44 28.16 21.90
CA ILE A 204 15.63 26.72 21.77
C ILE A 204 16.88 26.48 20.93
N ILE A 205 17.94 25.96 21.56
CA ILE A 205 19.20 25.60 20.91
C ILE A 205 19.13 24.20 20.28
N GLN A 206 18.35 23.29 20.87
CA GLN A 206 18.14 21.93 20.37
C GLN A 206 16.65 21.64 20.31
N ARG A 207 16.17 21.25 19.13
CA ARG A 207 14.75 20.97 18.88
C ARG A 207 14.52 19.46 18.85
N PRO A 208 13.33 18.98 19.25
CA PRO A 208 12.98 17.58 19.13
C PRO A 208 12.98 17.20 17.64
N GLN A 209 13.67 16.11 17.33
CA GLN A 209 13.72 15.55 15.99
C GLN A 209 12.69 14.43 15.85
N SER A 210 12.05 14.35 14.68
CA SER A 210 11.20 13.22 14.33
C SER A 210 12.00 11.92 14.39
N GLN A 211 11.44 10.89 15.02
CA GLN A 211 12.11 9.61 15.25
C GLN A 211 11.19 8.45 14.90
N ALA A 212 11.79 7.38 14.39
CA ALA A 212 11.14 6.09 14.25
C ALA A 212 11.69 5.14 15.32
N ALA A 213 10.80 4.47 16.05
CA ALA A 213 11.15 3.52 17.09
C ALA A 213 10.32 2.24 16.93
N SER A 214 10.84 1.07 17.29
CA SER A 214 10.07 -0.18 17.31
C SER A 214 9.29 -0.31 18.62
N GLU A 215 8.23 -1.13 18.66
CA GLU A 215 7.57 -1.41 19.93
C GLU A 215 8.55 -2.08 20.91
N GLY A 216 8.59 -1.59 22.15
CA GLY A 216 9.53 -2.01 23.17
C GLY A 216 10.80 -1.15 23.27
N ASP A 217 11.10 -0.32 22.27
CA ASP A 217 12.25 0.59 22.33
C ASP A 217 12.06 1.70 23.36
N THR A 218 13.15 2.44 23.66
CA THR A 218 13.08 3.66 24.47
C THR A 218 13.14 4.88 23.58
N LEU A 219 12.05 5.63 23.48
CA LEU A 219 12.00 6.90 22.76
C LEU A 219 12.62 8.00 23.61
N VAL A 220 13.52 8.78 23.01
CA VAL A 220 14.16 9.93 23.65
C VAL A 220 14.03 11.16 22.75
N LEU A 221 13.22 12.14 23.14
CA LEU A 221 13.12 13.42 22.45
C LEU A 221 13.82 14.51 23.27
N GLU A 222 14.73 15.24 22.64
CA GLU A 222 15.49 16.31 23.28
C GLU A 222 15.02 17.68 22.81
N CYS A 223 14.71 18.55 23.76
CA CYS A 223 14.40 19.95 23.57
C CYS A 223 15.21 20.75 24.60
N THR A 224 16.28 21.39 24.17
CA THR A 224 17.18 22.15 25.06
C THR A 224 17.13 23.62 24.67
N ALA A 225 17.02 24.49 25.67
CA ALA A 225 16.97 25.92 25.49
C ALA A 225 17.96 26.64 26.41
N GLU A 226 18.58 27.68 25.87
CA GLU A 226 19.36 28.62 26.64
C GLU A 226 18.49 29.83 26.97
N GLY A 227 18.53 30.23 28.23
CA GLY A 227 17.77 31.37 28.72
C GLY A 227 18.22 31.76 30.11
N ASN A 228 18.21 33.05 30.37
CA ASN A 228 18.41 33.62 31.69
C ASN A 228 17.14 34.41 32.04
N PRO A 229 16.32 33.98 33.02
CA PRO A 229 16.45 32.84 33.94
C PRO A 229 16.33 31.46 33.26
N PRO A 230 16.77 30.37 33.94
CA PRO A 230 16.78 29.01 33.39
C PRO A 230 15.43 28.57 32.81
N ALA A 231 15.51 27.85 31.69
CA ALA A 231 14.36 27.32 30.98
C ALA A 231 13.64 26.21 31.77
N GLN A 232 12.31 26.24 31.75
CA GLN A 232 11.40 25.18 32.16
C GLN A 232 10.76 24.56 30.91
N TYR A 233 10.36 23.30 31.01
CA TYR A 233 9.87 22.52 29.87
C TYR A 233 8.50 21.92 30.19
N GLU A 234 7.66 21.81 29.17
CA GLU A 234 6.39 21.09 29.21
C GLU A 234 6.17 20.40 27.85
N TRP A 235 5.93 19.09 27.88
CA TRP A 235 5.74 18.31 26.66
C TRP A 235 4.27 18.10 26.35
N TYR A 236 3.96 18.01 25.07
CA TYR A 236 2.63 17.74 24.55
C TYR A 236 2.70 16.57 23.58
N HIS A 237 1.73 15.65 23.66
CA HIS A 237 1.52 14.56 22.71
C HIS A 237 0.14 14.74 22.07
N ASN A 238 0.09 14.81 20.75
CA ASN A 238 -1.12 15.08 19.98
C ASN A 238 -1.91 16.30 20.50
N LYS A 239 -1.18 17.37 20.86
CA LYS A 239 -1.69 18.63 21.45
C LYS A 239 -2.28 18.50 22.86
N VAL A 240 -2.13 17.35 23.52
CA VAL A 240 -2.54 17.12 24.92
C VAL A 240 -1.31 17.25 25.84
N PRO A 241 -1.37 18.03 26.93
CA PRO A 241 -0.24 18.22 27.84
C PRO A 241 0.13 16.94 28.58
N MET A 242 1.43 16.71 28.76
CA MET A 242 2.03 15.61 29.53
C MET A 242 2.59 16.14 30.85
N PRO A 243 1.76 16.34 31.90
CA PRO A 243 2.15 17.10 33.09
C PRO A 243 3.30 16.47 33.91
N GLN A 244 3.59 15.19 33.71
CA GLN A 244 4.69 14.49 34.38
C GLN A 244 6.05 14.69 33.69
N GLN A 245 6.10 15.32 32.51
CA GLN A 245 7.30 15.46 31.68
C GLN A 245 7.73 16.92 31.61
N LYS A 246 8.64 17.33 32.52
CA LYS A 246 9.07 18.72 32.70
C LYS A 246 10.57 18.98 32.46
N THR A 247 11.26 18.00 31.88
CA THR A 247 12.69 18.04 31.59
C THR A 247 12.95 18.35 30.12
N SER A 248 14.16 18.81 29.81
CA SER A 248 14.62 19.04 28.43
C SER A 248 14.65 17.75 27.59
N SER A 249 14.82 16.58 28.23
CA SER A 249 14.72 15.28 27.58
C SER A 249 13.44 14.57 28.01
N LEU A 250 12.57 14.24 27.05
CA LEU A 250 11.42 13.35 27.21
C LEU A 250 11.86 11.92 26.92
N ARG A 251 11.80 11.04 27.92
CA ARG A 251 12.17 9.62 27.80
C ARG A 251 10.99 8.72 28.08
N ILE A 252 10.56 7.96 27.08
CA ILE A 252 9.47 6.98 27.19
C ILE A 252 10.08 5.59 26.99
N PRO A 253 10.27 4.79 28.06
CA PRO A 253 10.73 3.41 27.93
C PRO A 253 9.59 2.50 27.45
N CYS A 254 9.96 1.40 26.78
CA CYS A 254 9.02 0.36 26.33
C CYS A 254 7.84 0.92 25.52
N VAL A 255 8.16 1.70 24.48
CA VAL A 255 7.14 2.39 23.68
C VAL A 255 6.20 1.42 22.97
N THR A 256 4.93 1.79 22.90
CA THR A 256 3.86 1.08 22.16
C THR A 256 3.25 1.98 21.08
N THR A 257 2.49 1.41 20.15
CA THR A 257 1.73 2.16 19.13
C THR A 257 0.87 3.32 19.65
N ALA A 258 0.45 3.31 20.93
CA ALA A 258 -0.27 4.41 21.56
C ALA A 258 0.56 5.71 21.67
N HIS A 259 1.89 5.61 21.67
CA HIS A 259 2.81 6.74 21.75
C HIS A 259 3.14 7.32 20.36
N ARG A 260 2.53 6.82 19.29
CA ARG A 260 2.63 7.40 17.95
C ARG A 260 1.97 8.78 17.93
N GLY A 261 2.56 9.71 17.18
CA GLY A 261 1.92 10.99 16.91
C GLY A 261 2.88 12.17 16.94
N GLU A 262 2.31 13.34 17.15
CA GLU A 262 3.01 14.61 17.12
C GLU A 262 3.41 15.02 18.53
N TYR A 263 4.70 15.34 18.71
CA TYR A 263 5.26 15.82 19.95
C TYR A 263 5.73 17.26 19.78
N THR A 264 5.31 18.13 20.69
CA THR A 264 5.80 19.50 20.80
C THR A 264 6.26 19.78 22.21
N CYS A 265 7.34 20.53 22.33
CA CYS A 265 7.85 20.98 23.61
C CYS A 265 7.62 22.49 23.74
N LYS A 266 6.96 22.88 24.81
CA LYS A 266 6.84 24.26 25.25
C LYS A 266 7.99 24.54 26.23
N VAL A 267 8.85 25.47 25.85
CA VAL A 267 9.94 25.95 26.71
C VAL A 267 9.55 27.32 27.22
N PHE A 268 9.61 27.53 28.52
CA PHE A 268 9.25 28.82 29.10
C PHE A 268 10.15 29.15 30.29
N ASN A 269 10.28 30.44 30.58
CA ASN A 269 10.81 30.91 31.85
C ASN A 269 9.86 31.99 32.39
N LEU A 270 10.28 32.72 33.42
CA LEU A 270 9.46 33.77 34.03
C LEU A 270 9.06 34.90 33.06
N TYR A 271 9.73 35.04 31.91
CA TYR A 271 9.58 36.18 31.00
C TYR A 271 9.19 35.80 29.56
N HIS A 272 9.50 34.58 29.11
CA HIS A 272 9.34 34.16 27.72
C HIS A 272 8.79 32.75 27.62
N GLU A 273 8.02 32.48 26.57
CA GLU A 273 7.54 31.16 26.17
C GLU A 273 7.83 30.96 24.69
N VAL A 274 8.44 29.83 24.35
CA VAL A 274 8.82 29.44 22.99
C VAL A 274 8.40 28.00 22.77
N TRP A 275 7.70 27.76 21.66
CA TRP A 275 7.33 26.42 21.23
C TRP A 275 8.39 25.84 20.29
N SER A 276 8.68 24.56 20.47
CA SER A 276 9.51 23.81 19.53
C SER A 276 8.76 23.57 18.21
N SER A 277 9.50 23.21 17.18
CA SER A 277 8.90 22.53 16.02
C SER A 277 8.26 21.21 16.46
N THR A 278 7.24 20.78 15.72
CA THR A 278 6.61 19.48 15.91
C THR A 278 7.56 18.36 15.47
N ALA A 279 7.83 17.41 16.36
CA ALA A 279 8.50 16.17 16.04
C ALA A 279 7.46 15.06 15.84
N THR A 280 7.51 14.39 14.70
CA THR A 280 6.62 13.25 14.43
C THR A 280 7.32 11.98 14.88
N VAL A 281 6.70 11.26 15.82
CA VAL A 281 7.19 9.96 16.26
C VAL A 281 6.36 8.87 15.61
N THR A 282 7.02 8.02 14.83
CA THR A 282 6.44 6.80 14.27
C THR A 282 6.89 5.63 15.11
N ILE A 283 5.94 4.84 15.61
CA ILE A 283 6.24 3.62 16.36
C ILE A 283 5.81 2.42 15.51
N GLY A 284 6.77 1.52 15.25
CA GLY A 284 6.74 0.59 14.12
C GLY A 284 7.48 1.17 12.90
N GLU A 285 7.83 0.32 11.92
CA GLU A 285 8.72 0.76 10.84
C GLU A 285 8.12 1.88 9.97
N PRO A 286 8.94 2.86 9.53
CA PRO A 286 8.49 4.00 8.75
C PRO A 286 8.40 3.67 7.25
N LEU A 287 7.28 3.99 6.61
CA LEU A 287 7.09 3.84 5.16
C LEU A 287 7.16 5.20 4.46
N PHE A 288 8.36 5.75 4.25
CA PHE A 288 8.56 6.91 3.36
C PHE A 288 9.93 6.82 2.67
N VAL A 289 9.93 6.65 1.34
CA VAL A 289 11.12 6.83 0.48
C VAL A 289 10.90 8.09 -0.35
N PHE A 290 11.70 9.14 -0.10
CA PHE A 290 11.68 10.35 -0.90
C PHE A 290 12.35 10.10 -2.26
N SER A 291 11.61 10.25 -3.35
CA SER A 291 12.19 10.56 -4.67
C SER A 291 11.72 11.94 -5.10
N LYS A 292 12.53 12.61 -5.94
CA LYS A 292 12.48 14.05 -6.29
C LYS A 292 11.19 14.55 -6.98
N LEU A 293 10.08 13.81 -6.96
CA LEU A 293 8.86 14.13 -7.73
C LEU A 293 7.54 13.99 -6.94
N GLY A 294 7.56 14.15 -5.61
CA GLY A 294 6.35 14.17 -4.78
C GLY A 294 6.23 12.96 -3.84
N ILE A 295 5.37 13.10 -2.83
CA ILE A 295 5.15 12.10 -1.77
C ILE A 295 4.53 10.85 -2.41
N MET A 296 5.30 9.77 -2.57
CA MET A 296 4.75 8.44 -2.86
C MET A 296 4.50 7.69 -1.55
N PHE A 297 3.22 7.39 -1.29
CA PHE A 297 2.82 6.43 -0.27
C PHE A 297 3.14 5.03 -0.82
N PHE A 298 4.18 4.38 -0.27
CA PHE A 298 4.43 2.97 -0.52
C PHE A 298 3.66 2.16 0.51
N SER A 299 2.72 1.33 0.05
CA SER A 299 2.09 0.31 0.89
C SER A 299 3.04 -0.90 0.95
N PHE A 300 3.03 -1.60 2.08
CA PHE A 300 3.87 -2.79 2.28
C PHE A 300 3.00 -3.95 2.72
N ALA A 301 3.44 -5.15 2.35
CA ALA A 301 2.87 -6.41 2.78
C ALA A 301 3.74 -7.00 3.91
N THR A 302 3.13 -7.57 4.95
CA THR A 302 3.88 -8.36 5.94
C THR A 302 4.44 -9.64 5.33
N ASP A 303 3.72 -10.17 4.35
CA ASP A 303 4.08 -11.33 3.52
C ASP A 303 3.14 -11.36 2.32
N LYS A 304 3.48 -12.13 1.27
CA LYS A 304 2.64 -12.28 0.08
C LYS A 304 2.43 -13.76 -0.20
N VAL A 305 1.18 -14.23 -0.13
CA VAL A 305 0.83 -15.64 -0.26
C VAL A 305 -0.26 -15.81 -1.31
N ALA A 306 -0.09 -16.77 -2.22
CA ALA A 306 -1.08 -17.06 -3.24
C ALA A 306 -1.40 -18.56 -3.31
N LEU A 307 -2.68 -18.88 -3.47
CA LEU A 307 -3.17 -20.22 -3.81
C LEU A 307 -3.79 -20.17 -5.20
N LEU A 308 -3.26 -20.96 -6.14
CA LEU A 308 -3.75 -21.07 -7.51
C LEU A 308 -4.27 -22.49 -7.71
N ILE A 309 -5.53 -22.62 -8.13
CA ILE A 309 -6.17 -23.91 -8.42
C ILE A 309 -6.66 -23.92 -9.87
N GLY A 310 -6.25 -24.93 -10.63
CA GLY A 310 -6.71 -25.16 -12.01
C GLY A 310 -7.38 -26.53 -12.15
N ASN A 311 -8.70 -26.57 -12.32
CA ASN A 311 -9.45 -27.80 -12.50
C ASN A 311 -9.83 -27.99 -13.98
N MET A 312 -9.50 -29.16 -14.53
CA MET A 312 -9.63 -29.47 -15.96
C MET A 312 -10.32 -30.81 -16.19
N ASN A 313 -9.85 -31.85 -15.50
CA ASN A 313 -10.22 -33.24 -15.74
C ASN A 313 -11.43 -33.64 -14.90
N TYR A 314 -12.57 -32.99 -15.16
CA TYR A 314 -13.84 -33.28 -14.48
C TYR A 314 -14.34 -34.69 -14.82
N ILE A 315 -14.76 -35.43 -13.78
CA ILE A 315 -15.22 -36.82 -13.92
C ILE A 315 -16.58 -36.88 -14.61
N TYR A 316 -17.48 -35.97 -14.25
CA TYR A 316 -18.89 -35.98 -14.67
C TYR A 316 -19.29 -34.78 -15.54
N HIS A 317 -18.36 -33.87 -15.83
CA HIS A 317 -18.60 -32.61 -16.54
C HIS A 317 -17.63 -32.43 -17.70
N THR A 318 -17.85 -31.41 -18.53
CA THR A 318 -16.98 -31.15 -19.68
C THR A 318 -15.57 -30.78 -19.24
N GLN A 319 -14.57 -31.41 -19.87
CA GLN A 319 -13.17 -31.11 -19.59
C GLN A 319 -12.75 -29.76 -20.17
N LEU A 320 -11.77 -29.13 -19.51
CA LEU A 320 -11.16 -27.85 -19.89
C LEU A 320 -9.69 -28.05 -20.23
N CYS A 321 -9.10 -27.13 -20.99
CA CYS A 321 -7.70 -27.25 -21.45
C CYS A 321 -6.81 -26.06 -21.06
N ALA A 322 -7.37 -24.85 -20.91
CA ALA A 322 -6.62 -23.65 -20.57
C ALA A 322 -6.08 -23.59 -19.12
N PRO A 323 -6.77 -24.12 -18.09
CA PRO A 323 -6.38 -23.89 -16.69
C PRO A 323 -4.93 -24.27 -16.35
N ILE A 324 -4.35 -25.31 -16.96
CA ILE A 324 -2.95 -25.69 -16.74
C ILE A 324 -1.98 -24.56 -17.12
N SER A 325 -2.15 -23.99 -18.32
CA SER A 325 -1.30 -22.93 -18.84
C SER A 325 -1.54 -21.62 -18.10
N ASP A 326 -2.79 -21.36 -17.73
CA ASP A 326 -3.20 -20.18 -16.99
C ASP A 326 -2.61 -20.14 -15.57
N VAL A 327 -2.72 -21.26 -14.84
CA VAL A 327 -2.10 -21.41 -13.53
C VAL A 327 -0.58 -21.33 -13.62
N HIS A 328 0.03 -21.94 -14.65
CA HIS A 328 1.48 -21.92 -14.84
C HIS A 328 2.00 -20.48 -15.04
N GLU A 329 1.40 -19.75 -15.98
CA GLU A 329 1.79 -18.38 -16.31
C GLU A 329 1.64 -17.46 -15.09
N LEU A 330 0.49 -17.50 -14.43
CA LEU A 330 0.24 -16.65 -13.27
C LEU A 330 1.12 -17.02 -12.08
N THR A 331 1.46 -18.31 -11.91
CA THR A 331 2.42 -18.76 -10.87
C THR A 331 3.76 -18.08 -11.06
N ASN A 332 4.29 -18.06 -12.28
CA ASN A 332 5.59 -17.47 -12.57
C ASN A 332 5.59 -15.95 -12.36
N LEU A 333 4.54 -15.26 -12.83
CA LEU A 333 4.40 -13.82 -12.65
C LEU A 333 4.27 -13.44 -11.17
N LEU A 334 3.51 -14.20 -10.37
CA LEU A 334 3.38 -13.95 -8.94
C LEU A 334 4.68 -14.24 -8.18
N ARG A 335 5.44 -15.27 -8.57
CA ARG A 335 6.78 -15.52 -8.02
C ARG A 335 7.75 -14.37 -8.29
N GLN A 336 7.72 -13.77 -9.49
CA GLN A 336 8.49 -12.56 -9.81
C GLN A 336 8.09 -11.35 -8.93
N LEU A 337 6.86 -11.38 -8.41
CA LEU A 337 6.34 -10.41 -7.46
C LEU A 337 6.52 -10.88 -6.01
N ASP A 338 7.49 -11.73 -5.69
CA ASP A 338 7.79 -12.23 -4.33
C ASP A 338 6.62 -12.92 -3.61
N PHE A 339 5.64 -13.46 -4.33
CA PHE A 339 4.60 -14.29 -3.70
C PHE A 339 5.11 -15.69 -3.41
N LYS A 340 4.74 -16.19 -2.24
CA LYS A 340 4.73 -17.61 -1.90
C LYS A 340 3.53 -18.26 -2.56
N VAL A 341 3.75 -18.83 -3.72
CA VAL A 341 2.69 -19.45 -4.53
C VAL A 341 2.60 -20.94 -4.21
N VAL A 342 1.39 -21.46 -4.03
CA VAL A 342 1.07 -22.90 -4.11
C VAL A 342 0.15 -23.07 -5.33
N SER A 343 0.58 -23.86 -6.31
CA SER A 343 -0.16 -24.08 -7.55
C SER A 343 -0.57 -25.55 -7.67
N LEU A 344 -1.86 -25.80 -7.83
CA LEU A 344 -2.44 -27.14 -7.79
C LEU A 344 -3.39 -27.37 -8.96
N LEU A 345 -3.31 -28.56 -9.55
CA LEU A 345 -4.19 -28.98 -10.64
C LEU A 345 -5.12 -30.13 -10.23
N ASP A 346 -6.31 -30.15 -10.80
CA ASP A 346 -7.27 -31.27 -10.75
C ASP A 346 -7.55 -31.76 -9.32
N LEU A 347 -8.07 -30.86 -8.50
CA LEU A 347 -8.40 -31.14 -7.11
C LEU A 347 -9.84 -31.60 -6.94
N ASN A 348 -10.02 -32.68 -6.17
CA ASN A 348 -11.34 -33.08 -5.67
C ASN A 348 -11.79 -32.17 -4.51
N TRP A 349 -13.04 -32.32 -4.05
CA TRP A 349 -13.61 -31.45 -3.02
C TRP A 349 -12.77 -31.45 -1.73
N GLN A 350 -12.36 -32.62 -1.26
CA GLN A 350 -11.57 -32.79 -0.03
C GLN A 350 -10.19 -32.13 -0.16
N GLU A 351 -9.54 -32.29 -1.31
CA GLU A 351 -8.25 -31.70 -1.64
C GLU A 351 -8.34 -30.17 -1.73
N MET A 352 -9.36 -29.64 -2.40
CA MET A 352 -9.62 -28.19 -2.47
C MET A 352 -9.84 -27.61 -1.07
N HIS A 353 -10.68 -28.25 -0.26
CA HIS A 353 -10.95 -27.81 1.11
C HIS A 353 -9.68 -27.80 1.97
N SER A 354 -8.85 -28.85 1.86
CA SER A 354 -7.58 -28.94 2.60
C SER A 354 -6.54 -27.94 2.10
N ALA A 355 -6.44 -27.71 0.79
CA ALA A 355 -5.56 -26.70 0.21
C ALA A 355 -5.93 -25.27 0.66
N VAL A 356 -7.22 -24.94 0.67
CA VAL A 356 -7.72 -23.67 1.20
C VAL A 356 -7.42 -23.56 2.70
N THR A 357 -7.58 -24.64 3.46
CA THR A 357 -7.25 -24.66 4.88
C THR A 357 -5.77 -24.37 5.12
N GLU A 358 -4.87 -24.97 4.35
CA GLU A 358 -3.44 -24.68 4.39
C GLU A 358 -3.10 -23.24 4.02
N PHE A 359 -3.70 -22.74 2.94
CA PHE A 359 -3.56 -21.35 2.55
C PHE A 359 -3.96 -20.39 3.69
N LEU A 360 -5.09 -20.64 4.35
CA LEU A 360 -5.56 -19.83 5.49
C LEU A 360 -4.61 -19.89 6.70
N LEU A 361 -3.84 -20.96 6.89
CA LEU A 361 -2.84 -21.06 7.95
C LEU A 361 -1.61 -20.16 7.69
N LEU A 362 -1.32 -19.88 6.42
CA LEU A 362 -0.22 -18.99 6.02
C LEU A 362 -0.60 -17.49 6.15
N LEU A 363 -1.88 -17.17 6.28
CA LEU A 363 -2.35 -15.80 6.42
C LEU A 363 -2.29 -15.32 7.87
N ASP A 364 -1.88 -14.06 8.04
CA ASP A 364 -1.82 -13.36 9.32
C ASP A 364 -2.01 -11.86 9.08
N LYS A 365 -1.92 -11.06 10.15
CA LYS A 365 -2.07 -9.61 10.12
C LYS A 365 -1.14 -8.99 9.07
N GLY A 366 -1.71 -8.21 8.15
CA GLY A 366 -0.95 -7.47 7.13
C GLY A 366 -0.44 -8.29 5.93
N VAL A 367 -0.68 -9.60 5.90
CA VAL A 367 -0.36 -10.47 4.75
C VAL A 367 -1.26 -10.16 3.57
N TYR A 368 -0.72 -10.17 2.35
CA TYR A 368 -1.51 -10.11 1.13
C TYR A 368 -1.85 -11.54 0.71
N GLY A 369 -3.14 -11.87 0.73
CA GLY A 369 -3.66 -13.15 0.29
C GLY A 369 -4.29 -13.03 -1.08
N LEU A 370 -3.86 -13.89 -2.01
CA LEU A 370 -4.44 -13.99 -3.35
C LEU A 370 -4.96 -15.42 -3.58
N LEU A 371 -6.22 -15.56 -3.97
CA LEU A 371 -6.79 -16.82 -4.45
C LEU A 371 -7.11 -16.66 -5.94
N TYR A 372 -6.54 -17.54 -6.76
CA TYR A 372 -6.90 -17.67 -8.16
C TYR A 372 -7.51 -19.05 -8.40
N PHE A 373 -8.61 -19.08 -9.12
CA PHE A 373 -9.28 -20.31 -9.52
C PHE A 373 -9.65 -20.27 -10.99
N ALA A 374 -9.25 -21.30 -11.74
CA ALA A 374 -9.66 -21.56 -13.10
C ALA A 374 -10.36 -22.92 -13.19
N GLY A 375 -11.59 -22.94 -13.69
CA GLY A 375 -12.39 -24.16 -13.78
C GLY A 375 -13.88 -23.88 -13.90
N HIS A 376 -14.70 -24.92 -13.73
CA HIS A 376 -16.14 -24.76 -13.60
C HIS A 376 -16.51 -24.02 -12.31
N GLY A 377 -17.50 -23.15 -12.44
CA GLY A 377 -18.01 -22.32 -11.36
C GLY A 377 -19.43 -21.87 -11.65
N TYR A 378 -20.11 -21.44 -10.60
CA TYR A 378 -21.45 -20.87 -10.69
C TYR A 378 -21.65 -19.78 -9.63
N GLU A 379 -22.69 -18.97 -9.79
CA GLU A 379 -23.05 -17.94 -8.82
C GLU A 379 -24.56 -17.99 -8.52
N ASN A 380 -24.90 -18.21 -7.25
CA ASN A 380 -26.28 -18.19 -6.77
C ASN A 380 -26.41 -17.13 -5.67
N TYR A 381 -27.39 -16.23 -5.81
CA TYR A 381 -27.69 -15.17 -4.83
C TYR A 381 -26.48 -14.29 -4.46
N GLY A 382 -25.56 -14.07 -5.42
CA GLY A 382 -24.33 -13.29 -5.21
C GLY A 382 -23.18 -14.04 -4.54
N ASN A 383 -23.35 -15.33 -4.22
CA ASN A 383 -22.29 -16.20 -3.72
C ASN A 383 -21.67 -16.98 -4.88
N SER A 384 -20.34 -16.94 -4.98
CA SER A 384 -19.59 -17.61 -6.04
C SER A 384 -19.08 -18.95 -5.52
N PHE A 385 -19.26 -20.01 -6.32
CA PHE A 385 -18.91 -21.37 -5.95
C PHE A 385 -17.92 -21.96 -6.96
N MET A 386 -16.82 -22.51 -6.45
CA MET A 386 -15.82 -23.22 -7.23
C MET A 386 -16.18 -24.71 -7.26
N VAL A 387 -16.23 -25.31 -8.46
CA VAL A 387 -16.66 -26.70 -8.65
C VAL A 387 -15.42 -27.63 -8.73
N PRO A 388 -15.29 -28.60 -7.81
CA PRO A 388 -14.23 -29.62 -7.84
C PRO A 388 -14.37 -30.63 -8.98
N ILE A 389 -13.29 -31.34 -9.33
CA ILE A 389 -13.31 -32.30 -10.45
C ILE A 389 -14.26 -33.50 -10.24
N ASP A 390 -14.53 -33.85 -8.99
CA ASP A 390 -15.36 -34.98 -8.57
C ASP A 390 -16.81 -34.59 -8.30
N ALA A 391 -17.20 -33.34 -8.56
CA ALA A 391 -18.56 -32.88 -8.40
C ALA A 391 -19.54 -33.76 -9.21
N PRO A 392 -20.61 -34.29 -8.60
CA PRO A 392 -21.56 -35.18 -9.27
C PRO A 392 -22.28 -34.46 -10.42
N VAL A 393 -22.97 -35.21 -11.29
CA VAL A 393 -23.72 -34.64 -12.43
C VAL A 393 -24.71 -33.55 -11.99
N SER A 394 -25.38 -33.76 -10.86
CA SER A 394 -26.23 -32.76 -10.21
C SER A 394 -25.58 -32.37 -8.88
N TYR A 395 -24.85 -31.26 -8.90
CA TYR A 395 -24.14 -30.73 -7.73
C TYR A 395 -24.87 -29.51 -7.15
N THR A 396 -24.65 -29.31 -5.85
CA THR A 396 -25.21 -28.23 -5.03
C THR A 396 -24.07 -27.53 -4.27
N SER A 397 -24.41 -26.53 -3.46
CA SER A 397 -23.44 -25.81 -2.62
C SER A 397 -22.66 -26.70 -1.65
N GLU A 398 -23.18 -27.87 -1.25
CA GLU A 398 -22.47 -28.81 -0.37
C GLU A 398 -21.29 -29.52 -1.07
N HIS A 399 -21.38 -29.66 -2.39
CA HIS A 399 -20.38 -30.31 -3.23
C HIS A 399 -19.33 -29.34 -3.77
N CYS A 400 -19.42 -28.06 -3.41
CA CYS A 400 -18.61 -26.98 -3.95
C CYS A 400 -17.98 -26.14 -2.84
N LEU A 401 -17.05 -25.27 -3.20
CA LEU A 401 -16.44 -24.32 -2.25
C LEU A 401 -16.99 -22.92 -2.47
N CYS A 402 -17.66 -22.38 -1.45
CA CYS A 402 -18.14 -21.00 -1.44
C CYS A 402 -17.00 -20.01 -1.19
N VAL A 403 -16.74 -19.12 -2.14
CA VAL A 403 -15.64 -18.14 -2.07
C VAL A 403 -15.85 -17.14 -0.92
N GLN A 404 -17.09 -16.73 -0.65
CA GLN A 404 -17.42 -15.80 0.43
C GLN A 404 -17.12 -16.38 1.82
N ASN A 405 -17.23 -17.70 2.00
CA ASN A 405 -16.80 -18.37 3.23
C ASN A 405 -15.28 -18.32 3.41
N ILE A 406 -14.52 -18.45 2.32
CA ILE A 406 -13.06 -18.31 2.33
C ILE A 406 -12.68 -16.88 2.71
N LEU A 407 -13.31 -15.88 2.09
CA LEU A 407 -13.10 -14.47 2.41
C LEU A 407 -13.34 -14.17 3.89
N THR A 408 -14.43 -14.70 4.47
CA THR A 408 -14.73 -14.52 5.90
C THR A 408 -13.57 -15.01 6.78
N LYS A 409 -13.05 -16.21 6.49
CA LYS A 409 -11.88 -16.78 7.19
C LYS A 409 -10.60 -15.98 6.95
N MET A 410 -10.38 -15.41 5.77
CA MET A 410 -9.25 -14.52 5.51
C MET A 410 -9.34 -13.22 6.34
N GLN A 411 -10.55 -12.65 6.49
CA GLN A 411 -10.75 -11.45 7.32
C GLN A 411 -10.47 -11.71 8.81
N GLU A 412 -10.76 -12.92 9.31
CA GLU A 412 -10.41 -13.32 10.68
C GLU A 412 -8.90 -13.28 10.93
N LYS A 413 -8.10 -13.55 9.90
CA LYS A 413 -6.62 -13.45 9.92
C LYS A 413 -6.09 -12.02 9.83
N LYS A 414 -6.96 -11.00 9.68
CA LYS A 414 -6.59 -9.57 9.60
C LYS A 414 -5.59 -9.26 8.47
N THR A 415 -5.73 -9.95 7.34
CA THR A 415 -4.93 -9.74 6.13
C THR A 415 -4.87 -8.27 5.71
N GLY A 416 -3.77 -7.86 5.10
CA GLY A 416 -3.57 -6.50 4.58
C GLY A 416 -4.26 -6.26 3.24
N LEU A 417 -4.38 -7.30 2.41
CA LEU A 417 -5.06 -7.27 1.12
C LEU A 417 -5.66 -8.66 0.83
N ASN A 418 -6.88 -8.70 0.31
CA ASN A 418 -7.57 -9.91 -0.12
C ASN A 418 -7.92 -9.79 -1.60
N VAL A 419 -7.30 -10.60 -2.45
CA VAL A 419 -7.55 -10.60 -3.90
C VAL A 419 -8.13 -11.96 -4.31
N PHE A 420 -9.28 -11.94 -4.98
CA PHE A 420 -9.90 -13.11 -5.59
C PHE A 420 -9.96 -12.91 -7.09
N LEU A 421 -9.29 -13.78 -7.84
CA LEU A 421 -9.30 -13.79 -9.29
C LEU A 421 -10.03 -15.07 -9.74
N LEU A 422 -11.27 -14.92 -10.20
CA LEU A 422 -12.15 -16.05 -10.48
C LEU A 422 -12.37 -16.18 -11.99
N ASP A 423 -11.67 -17.15 -12.58
CA ASP A 423 -11.71 -17.49 -14.00
C ASP A 423 -12.65 -18.67 -14.24
N MET A 424 -13.94 -18.39 -14.04
CA MET A 424 -15.00 -19.39 -14.08
C MET A 424 -16.31 -18.76 -14.55
N CYS A 425 -17.23 -19.60 -15.02
CA CYS A 425 -18.61 -19.19 -15.31
C CYS A 425 -19.31 -18.68 -14.04
N ARG A 426 -20.29 -17.80 -14.23
CA ARG A 426 -21.09 -17.20 -13.12
C ARG A 426 -22.58 -17.29 -13.39
N LYS A 427 -22.98 -18.34 -14.11
CA LYS A 427 -24.38 -18.69 -14.32
C LYS A 427 -25.00 -19.21 -13.04
N ARG A 428 -26.30 -19.01 -12.89
CA ARG A 428 -27.08 -19.66 -11.83
C ARG A 428 -27.07 -21.19 -12.02
N ASN A 429 -26.80 -21.93 -10.94
CA ASN A 429 -27.03 -23.37 -10.88
C ASN A 429 -28.49 -23.63 -10.45
N PRO A 430 -29.35 -24.20 -11.31
CA PRO A 430 -30.75 -24.46 -10.98
C PRO A 430 -30.96 -25.62 -10.02
N HIS A 431 -29.94 -26.46 -9.78
CA HIS A 431 -30.02 -27.57 -8.83
C HIS A 431 -29.76 -27.15 -7.38
N ASP A 432 -29.30 -25.92 -7.15
CA ASP A 432 -28.89 -25.40 -5.84
C ASP A 432 -29.81 -24.26 -5.39
N ASP A 433 -30.97 -24.61 -4.83
CA ASP A 433 -31.90 -23.62 -4.24
C ASP A 433 -31.52 -23.21 -2.80
N VAL A 434 -30.40 -23.71 -2.28
CA VAL A 434 -29.92 -23.38 -0.94
C VAL A 434 -29.38 -21.95 -0.92
N ILE A 435 -30.02 -21.10 -0.11
CA ILE A 435 -29.50 -19.75 0.17
C ILE A 435 -28.42 -19.87 1.24
N VAL A 436 -27.17 -20.05 0.81
CA VAL A 436 -26.02 -19.98 1.71
C VAL A 436 -25.91 -18.56 2.26
N GLN A 437 -25.87 -18.43 3.58
CA GLN A 437 -25.55 -17.18 4.26
C GLN A 437 -24.12 -17.26 4.79
N PRO A 438 -23.14 -16.69 4.08
CA PRO A 438 -21.79 -16.55 4.61
C PRO A 438 -21.81 -15.75 5.92
N GLY A 439 -20.80 -15.96 6.76
CA GLY A 439 -20.63 -15.15 7.96
C GLY A 439 -20.60 -13.64 7.64
N LEU A 440 -20.97 -12.82 8.61
CA LEU A 440 -21.04 -11.37 8.41
C LEU A 440 -19.67 -10.80 8.03
N LEU A 441 -19.54 -10.36 6.78
CA LEU A 441 -18.32 -9.75 6.26
C LEU A 441 -18.06 -8.43 7.00
N LYS A 442 -16.84 -8.29 7.53
CA LYS A 442 -16.41 -7.05 8.19
C LYS A 442 -16.03 -6.01 7.14
N VAL A 443 -16.22 -4.73 7.45
CA VAL A 443 -15.75 -3.64 6.59
C VAL A 443 -14.25 -3.43 6.81
N THR A 444 -13.42 -4.21 6.09
CA THR A 444 -11.95 -4.15 6.18
C THR A 444 -11.32 -3.22 5.13
N ALA A 445 -12.11 -2.78 4.14
CA ALA A 445 -11.70 -1.86 3.07
C ALA A 445 -10.41 -2.26 2.32
N ASN A 446 -10.23 -3.56 2.09
CA ASN A 446 -9.02 -4.16 1.52
C ASN A 446 -9.30 -5.42 0.65
N ILE A 447 -10.48 -5.50 0.06
CA ILE A 447 -10.98 -6.65 -0.70
C ILE A 447 -11.11 -6.26 -2.17
N VAL A 448 -10.63 -7.11 -3.06
CA VAL A 448 -10.72 -6.97 -4.51
C VAL A 448 -11.12 -8.31 -5.14
N PHE A 449 -12.19 -8.30 -5.93
CA PHE A 449 -12.59 -9.40 -6.80
C PHE A 449 -12.42 -8.99 -8.25
N GLY A 450 -11.64 -9.77 -9.00
CA GLY A 450 -11.59 -9.74 -10.46
C GLY A 450 -12.28 -10.99 -11.01
N TYR A 451 -13.49 -10.83 -11.52
CA TYR A 451 -14.21 -11.92 -12.17
C TYR A 451 -13.92 -11.88 -13.67
N ALA A 452 -13.54 -13.03 -14.25
CA ALA A 452 -13.26 -13.13 -15.67
C ALA A 452 -14.48 -12.85 -16.56
N THR A 453 -15.70 -12.95 -16.00
CA THR A 453 -16.97 -12.71 -16.67
C THR A 453 -17.99 -12.04 -15.72
N CYS A 454 -19.04 -11.45 -16.29
CA CYS A 454 -20.15 -10.85 -15.55
C CYS A 454 -21.06 -11.91 -14.90
N VAL A 455 -21.90 -11.49 -13.97
CA VAL A 455 -23.01 -12.33 -13.45
C VAL A 455 -23.86 -12.87 -14.62
N ASP A 456 -24.28 -14.13 -14.53
CA ASP A 456 -25.08 -14.84 -15.53
C ASP A 456 -24.41 -15.04 -16.90
N ALA A 457 -23.09 -14.87 -16.98
CA ALA A 457 -22.28 -15.09 -18.18
C ALA A 457 -21.29 -16.26 -18.04
N GLU A 458 -20.74 -16.69 -19.18
CA GLU A 458 -19.70 -17.73 -19.25
C GLU A 458 -18.32 -17.09 -19.34
N ALA A 459 -17.30 -17.80 -18.85
CA ALA A 459 -15.91 -17.53 -19.13
C ALA A 459 -15.43 -18.54 -20.18
N TYR A 460 -14.70 -18.08 -21.20
CA TYR A 460 -14.32 -18.91 -22.35
C TYR A 460 -12.83 -19.19 -22.40
N GLU A 461 -12.50 -20.38 -22.90
CA GLU A 461 -11.18 -20.76 -23.40
C GLU A 461 -11.21 -20.93 -24.92
N VAL A 462 -10.11 -20.60 -25.59
CA VAL A 462 -10.01 -20.73 -27.05
C VAL A 462 -9.38 -22.08 -27.38
N LYS A 463 -10.14 -22.96 -28.06
CA LYS A 463 -9.62 -24.24 -28.58
C LYS A 463 -8.82 -24.04 -29.88
N ARG A 464 -7.73 -23.27 -29.83
CA ARG A 464 -6.77 -23.17 -30.93
C ARG A 464 -5.42 -23.68 -30.45
N GLU A 465 -4.75 -24.48 -31.27
CA GLU A 465 -3.43 -25.07 -30.96
C GLU A 465 -2.37 -24.00 -30.66
N ASP A 466 -2.55 -22.76 -31.14
CA ASP A 466 -1.59 -21.66 -31.01
C ASP A 466 -1.83 -20.71 -29.81
N VAL A 467 -2.97 -20.78 -29.12
CA VAL A 467 -3.29 -19.88 -28.01
C VAL A 467 -3.20 -20.65 -26.70
N SER A 468 -2.10 -20.46 -25.98
CA SER A 468 -1.80 -21.23 -24.77
C SER A 468 -2.70 -20.88 -23.58
N ASN A 469 -3.24 -19.67 -23.47
CA ASN A 469 -3.95 -19.19 -22.27
C ASN A 469 -5.45 -18.97 -22.50
N GLY A 470 -6.22 -19.09 -21.42
CA GLY A 470 -7.60 -18.62 -21.33
C GLY A 470 -7.69 -17.12 -21.58
N ILE A 471 -8.88 -16.65 -21.95
CA ILE A 471 -9.09 -15.24 -22.35
C ILE A 471 -8.62 -14.28 -21.24
N PHE A 472 -9.00 -14.54 -19.99
CA PHE A 472 -8.70 -13.65 -18.88
C PHE A 472 -7.19 -13.54 -18.61
N ILE A 473 -6.49 -14.68 -18.50
CA ILE A 473 -5.04 -14.68 -18.29
C ILE A 473 -4.28 -14.06 -19.47
N ASN A 474 -4.75 -14.25 -20.70
CA ASN A 474 -4.08 -13.68 -21.87
C ASN A 474 -3.93 -12.14 -21.79
N PHE A 475 -4.87 -11.45 -21.14
CA PHE A 475 -4.78 -10.00 -20.88
C PHE A 475 -4.18 -9.69 -19.51
N LEU A 476 -4.53 -10.45 -18.47
CA LEU A 476 -4.01 -10.22 -17.11
C LEU A 476 -2.47 -10.32 -17.07
N LYS A 477 -1.88 -11.28 -17.77
CA LYS A 477 -0.42 -11.50 -17.78
C LYS A 477 0.37 -10.29 -18.28
N GLN A 478 -0.23 -9.44 -19.11
CA GLN A 478 0.40 -8.23 -19.63
C GLN A 478 0.46 -7.09 -18.61
N ARG A 479 -0.41 -7.13 -17.58
CA ARG A 479 -0.64 -6.01 -16.65
C ARG A 479 -0.30 -6.34 -15.20
N VAL A 480 -0.29 -7.62 -14.82
CA VAL A 480 -0.18 -8.05 -13.41
C VAL A 480 1.08 -7.56 -12.70
N CYS A 481 2.16 -7.34 -13.44
CA CYS A 481 3.44 -6.84 -12.92
C CYS A 481 3.57 -5.30 -12.93
N GLU A 482 2.55 -4.55 -13.38
CA GLU A 482 2.57 -3.08 -13.33
C GLU A 482 2.50 -2.60 -11.85
N ASP A 483 3.34 -1.61 -11.49
CA ASP A 483 3.29 -0.93 -10.17
C ASP A 483 2.11 0.05 -10.11
N GLU A 484 0.91 -0.54 -10.08
CA GLU A 484 -0.35 0.15 -9.99
C GLU A 484 -1.18 -0.44 -8.86
N LYS A 485 -2.14 0.35 -8.35
CA LYS A 485 -3.14 -0.18 -7.41
C LYS A 485 -3.87 -1.34 -8.08
N VAL A 486 -4.12 -2.43 -7.35
CA VAL A 486 -4.74 -3.66 -7.93
C VAL A 486 -6.03 -3.36 -8.70
N THR A 487 -6.85 -2.42 -8.21
CA THR A 487 -8.07 -2.01 -8.90
C THR A 487 -7.81 -1.32 -10.24
N VAL A 488 -6.76 -0.50 -10.33
CA VAL A 488 -6.37 0.19 -11.59
C VAL A 488 -5.80 -0.80 -12.58
N MET A 489 -4.98 -1.75 -12.12
CA MET A 489 -4.46 -2.83 -12.94
C MET A 489 -5.61 -3.66 -13.55
N LEU A 490 -6.58 -4.09 -12.74
CA LEU A 490 -7.74 -4.87 -13.23
C LEU A 490 -8.66 -4.06 -14.14
N ASP A 491 -8.81 -2.76 -13.91
CA ASP A 491 -9.57 -1.87 -14.79
C ASP A 491 -8.93 -1.78 -16.19
N ARG A 492 -7.60 -1.66 -16.27
CA ARG A 492 -6.87 -1.73 -17.56
C ARG A 492 -7.03 -3.08 -18.25
N VAL A 493 -7.01 -4.19 -17.50
CA VAL A 493 -7.28 -5.52 -18.05
C VAL A 493 -8.71 -5.59 -18.62
N ALA A 494 -9.70 -4.98 -17.95
CA ALA A 494 -11.06 -4.92 -18.44
C ALA A 494 -11.18 -4.10 -19.74
N GLU A 495 -10.47 -2.97 -19.84
CA GLU A 495 -10.39 -2.18 -21.07
C GLU A 495 -9.77 -2.96 -22.24
N ASP A 496 -8.67 -3.68 -21.98
CA ASP A 496 -7.98 -4.49 -22.99
C ASP A 496 -8.88 -5.66 -23.46
N MET A 497 -9.55 -6.34 -22.53
CA MET A 497 -10.56 -7.36 -22.84
C MET A 497 -11.74 -6.81 -23.64
N GLY A 498 -12.18 -5.57 -23.35
CA GLY A 498 -13.29 -4.92 -24.07
C GLY A 498 -12.98 -4.61 -25.53
N ARG A 499 -11.70 -4.53 -25.92
CA ARG A 499 -11.25 -4.35 -27.31
C ARG A 499 -11.16 -5.68 -28.07
N CYS A 500 -11.22 -6.81 -27.38
CA CYS A 500 -11.15 -8.13 -28.00
C CYS A 500 -12.43 -8.46 -28.77
N VAL A 501 -12.29 -8.70 -30.07
CA VAL A 501 -13.42 -8.98 -30.96
C VAL A 501 -14.07 -10.34 -30.64
N ILE A 502 -13.29 -11.32 -30.18
CA ILE A 502 -13.73 -12.70 -29.95
C ILE A 502 -14.70 -12.79 -28.76
N THR A 503 -14.50 -11.96 -27.74
CA THR A 503 -15.27 -11.98 -26.48
C THR A 503 -16.34 -10.90 -26.40
N ARG A 504 -16.43 -10.02 -27.41
CA ARG A 504 -17.38 -8.91 -27.45
C ARG A 504 -18.82 -9.39 -27.28
N GLY A 505 -19.49 -8.91 -26.23
CA GLY A 505 -20.87 -9.28 -25.88
C GLY A 505 -21.05 -10.68 -25.29
N ARG A 506 -19.95 -11.41 -25.02
CA ARG A 506 -19.97 -12.77 -24.44
C ARG A 506 -19.27 -12.83 -23.09
N GLN A 507 -18.13 -12.17 -22.97
CA GLN A 507 -17.31 -12.15 -21.76
C GLN A 507 -16.70 -10.76 -21.56
N ALA A 508 -16.87 -10.23 -20.36
CA ALA A 508 -16.29 -8.97 -19.92
C ALA A 508 -15.90 -9.10 -18.45
N LEU A 509 -14.74 -8.55 -18.08
CA LEU A 509 -14.25 -8.58 -16.72
C LEU A 509 -15.14 -7.72 -15.81
N GLU A 510 -15.58 -8.27 -14.69
CA GLU A 510 -16.29 -7.52 -13.64
C GLU A 510 -15.36 -7.32 -12.44
N LEU A 511 -15.14 -6.06 -12.05
CA LEU A 511 -14.36 -5.67 -10.89
C LEU A 511 -15.29 -5.30 -9.73
N ARG A 512 -15.16 -5.97 -8.58
CA ARG A 512 -15.81 -5.54 -7.33
C ARG A 512 -14.74 -5.26 -6.28
N SER A 513 -14.75 -4.08 -5.67
CA SER A 513 -13.70 -3.69 -4.72
C SER A 513 -14.21 -2.77 -3.62
N ASN A 514 -13.68 -2.95 -2.42
CA ASN A 514 -13.75 -1.97 -1.34
C ASN A 514 -12.36 -1.49 -0.91
N LEU A 515 -11.31 -1.77 -1.70
CA LEU A 515 -9.93 -1.39 -1.41
C LEU A 515 -9.77 0.13 -1.37
N SER A 516 -9.58 0.67 -0.17
CA SER A 516 -9.44 2.12 0.07
C SER A 516 -8.01 2.61 -0.18
N GLU A 517 -7.00 1.87 0.29
CA GLU A 517 -5.59 2.25 0.20
C GLU A 517 -4.97 1.93 -1.18
N ARG A 518 -3.83 2.59 -1.52
CA ARG A 518 -3.03 2.28 -2.72
C ARG A 518 -2.17 1.04 -2.47
N ARG A 519 -2.80 -0.14 -2.47
CA ARG A 519 -2.09 -1.43 -2.40
C ARG A 519 -1.90 -2.01 -3.80
N SER A 520 -0.68 -2.44 -4.10
CA SER A 520 -0.29 -3.09 -5.35
C SER A 520 0.18 -4.52 -5.10
N LEU A 521 0.11 -5.40 -6.09
CA LEU A 521 0.77 -6.71 -6.01
C LEU A 521 2.31 -6.58 -5.99
N THR A 522 2.83 -5.46 -6.49
CA THR A 522 4.25 -5.08 -6.49
C THR A 522 4.73 -4.50 -5.16
N ASP A 523 3.84 -4.30 -4.18
CA ASP A 523 4.20 -3.77 -2.86
C ASP A 523 5.31 -4.64 -2.22
N ARG A 524 6.29 -3.98 -1.61
CA ARG A 524 7.43 -4.67 -1.00
C ARG A 524 7.02 -5.41 0.26
N ILE A 525 7.69 -6.54 0.53
CA ILE A 525 7.54 -7.26 1.78
C ILE A 525 8.34 -6.54 2.86
N GLN A 526 7.67 -6.20 3.95
CA GLN A 526 8.25 -5.55 5.11
C GLN A 526 9.02 -6.59 5.95
N VAL A 527 10.35 -6.60 5.83
CA VAL A 527 11.22 -7.53 6.56
C VAL A 527 11.44 -7.03 7.99
N SER A 528 10.40 -7.12 8.82
CA SER A 528 10.59 -7.00 10.27
C SER A 528 11.41 -8.19 10.76
N GLN A 529 12.36 -7.94 11.66
CA GLN A 529 13.29 -8.95 12.18
C GLN A 529 12.54 -10.24 12.54
N CYS A 530 12.80 -11.29 11.74
CA CYS A 530 12.43 -12.70 11.91
C CYS A 530 11.52 -13.00 13.13
N SER A 531 10.22 -12.71 13.01
CA SER A 531 9.25 -13.20 13.99
C SER A 531 9.16 -14.72 13.86
N ALA A 532 8.98 -15.44 14.98
CA ALA A 532 8.78 -16.89 14.96
C ALA A 532 7.60 -17.31 14.04
N SER A 533 6.59 -16.44 13.88
CA SER A 533 5.48 -16.63 12.94
C SER A 533 5.89 -16.51 11.47
N SER A 534 6.84 -15.64 11.13
CA SER A 534 7.41 -15.54 9.77
C SER A 534 8.23 -16.78 9.42
N SER A 535 9.07 -17.26 10.36
CA SER A 535 9.85 -18.49 10.20
C SER A 535 8.96 -19.73 10.06
N ALA A 536 7.88 -19.85 10.85
CA ALA A 536 6.94 -20.96 10.77
C ALA A 536 6.19 -20.99 9.42
N ARG A 537 5.73 -19.84 8.91
CA ARG A 537 5.09 -19.74 7.59
C ARG A 537 6.05 -20.06 6.44
N ASN A 538 7.29 -19.55 6.52
CA ASN A 538 8.33 -19.88 5.56
C ASN A 538 8.61 -21.39 5.53
N LEU A 539 8.70 -22.01 6.72
CA LEU A 539 8.93 -23.44 6.83
C LEU A 539 7.73 -24.25 6.29
N GLN A 540 6.51 -23.86 6.63
CA GLN A 540 5.29 -24.52 6.17
C GLN A 540 5.08 -24.41 4.66
N TRP A 541 5.38 -23.25 4.06
CA TRP A 541 5.37 -23.09 2.60
C TRP A 541 6.51 -23.85 1.92
N ALA A 542 7.71 -23.84 2.51
CA ALA A 542 8.87 -24.56 1.98
C ALA A 542 8.60 -26.07 1.89
N ILE A 543 7.90 -26.65 2.88
CA ILE A 543 7.53 -28.08 2.90
C ILE A 543 6.83 -28.50 1.60
N ALA A 544 5.92 -27.66 1.06
CA ALA A 544 5.16 -27.97 -0.16
C ALA A 544 5.97 -27.87 -1.46
N HIS A 545 7.19 -27.33 -1.41
CA HIS A 545 8.04 -27.07 -2.58
C HIS A 545 9.39 -27.78 -2.53
N VAL A 546 9.65 -28.62 -1.52
CA VAL A 546 10.89 -29.41 -1.47
C VAL A 546 10.86 -30.52 -2.51
N LEU A 547 11.73 -30.40 -3.52
CA LEU A 547 12.06 -31.47 -4.45
C LEU A 547 12.99 -32.50 -3.78
N PRO A 548 12.94 -33.78 -4.19
CA PRO A 548 13.95 -34.75 -3.81
C PRO A 548 15.33 -34.38 -4.36
N GLU A 549 16.38 -34.74 -3.61
CA GLU A 549 17.76 -34.61 -4.09
C GLU A 549 18.02 -35.59 -5.25
N SER A 550 18.75 -35.10 -6.27
CA SER A 550 19.22 -35.94 -7.38
C SER A 550 20.05 -37.12 -6.86
N ARG A 551 19.85 -38.30 -7.45
CA ARG A 551 20.57 -39.53 -7.08
C ARG A 551 21.43 -40.02 -8.23
N TYR A 552 22.51 -40.70 -7.89
CA TYR A 552 23.42 -41.34 -8.82
C TYR A 552 23.46 -42.82 -8.48
N LEU A 553 23.05 -43.66 -9.43
CA LEU A 553 22.87 -45.08 -9.24
C LEU A 553 23.87 -45.81 -10.12
N GLN A 554 24.57 -46.76 -9.52
CA GLN A 554 25.52 -47.63 -10.21
C GLN A 554 24.90 -49.02 -10.27
N PHE A 555 24.76 -49.53 -11.49
CA PHE A 555 24.26 -50.87 -11.79
C PHE A 555 25.41 -51.89 -11.76
N ASP A 556 25.07 -53.17 -11.63
CA ASP A 556 26.07 -54.24 -11.49
C ASP A 556 26.88 -54.41 -12.78
N CYS A 557 26.26 -54.15 -13.93
CA CYS A 557 26.92 -54.06 -15.23
C CYS A 557 27.87 -52.86 -15.39
N GLY A 558 27.98 -51.98 -14.39
CA GLY A 558 28.90 -50.83 -14.38
C GLY A 558 28.33 -49.53 -14.96
N VAL A 559 27.12 -49.55 -15.52
CA VAL A 559 26.43 -48.35 -16.02
C VAL A 559 26.07 -47.43 -14.85
N LYS A 560 26.29 -46.12 -15.02
CA LYS A 560 25.88 -45.09 -14.05
C LYS A 560 24.71 -44.28 -14.59
N VAL A 561 23.65 -44.20 -13.80
CA VAL A 561 22.43 -43.45 -14.13
C VAL A 561 22.22 -42.34 -13.11
N GLN A 562 22.06 -41.10 -13.61
CA GLN A 562 21.55 -39.99 -12.83
C GLN A 562 20.02 -40.02 -12.83
N LEU A 563 19.45 -39.86 -11.65
CA LEU A 563 18.03 -39.65 -11.42
C LEU A 563 17.82 -38.22 -10.93
N GLY A 564 17.09 -37.41 -11.68
CA GLY A 564 16.80 -36.02 -11.34
C GLY A 564 15.31 -35.72 -11.28
N PHE A 565 14.98 -34.60 -10.65
CA PHE A 565 13.61 -34.17 -10.36
C PHE A 565 13.43 -32.70 -10.72
N ALA A 566 12.29 -32.35 -11.30
CA ALA A 566 11.88 -30.97 -11.55
C ALA A 566 10.40 -30.79 -11.18
N ALA A 567 10.02 -29.63 -10.66
CA ALA A 567 8.62 -29.32 -10.31
C ALA A 567 7.98 -28.47 -11.40
N GLU A 568 6.83 -28.89 -11.91
CA GLU A 568 6.03 -28.05 -12.81
C GLU A 568 4.93 -27.30 -12.04
N PHE A 569 4.28 -28.01 -11.10
CA PHE A 569 3.30 -27.47 -10.15
C PHE A 569 3.57 -28.06 -8.76
N SER A 570 2.95 -27.53 -7.71
CA SER A 570 3.14 -28.09 -6.35
C SER A 570 2.65 -29.55 -6.24
N ASN A 571 1.76 -30.00 -7.13
CA ASN A 571 1.30 -31.40 -7.21
C ASN A 571 1.70 -32.16 -8.48
N VAL A 572 2.62 -31.62 -9.28
CA VAL A 572 3.09 -32.21 -10.54
C VAL A 572 4.61 -32.14 -10.62
N MET A 573 5.25 -33.28 -10.83
CA MET A 573 6.70 -33.42 -10.86
C MET A 573 7.14 -34.21 -12.09
N VAL A 574 8.26 -33.79 -12.68
CA VAL A 574 8.97 -34.52 -13.74
C VAL A 574 10.12 -35.28 -13.10
N ILE A 575 10.21 -36.58 -13.37
CA ILE A 575 11.40 -37.37 -13.09
C ILE A 575 12.14 -37.62 -14.40
N TYR A 576 13.44 -37.41 -14.39
CA TYR A 576 14.28 -37.74 -15.55
C TYR A 576 15.42 -38.68 -15.18
N THR A 577 15.72 -39.60 -16.08
CA THR A 577 16.88 -40.49 -16.01
C THR A 577 17.88 -40.11 -17.09
N ARG A 578 19.16 -40.10 -16.75
CA ARG A 578 20.26 -39.81 -17.67
C ARG A 578 21.39 -40.80 -17.48
N ILE A 579 21.88 -41.35 -18.57
CA ILE A 579 23.04 -42.26 -18.54
C ILE A 579 24.30 -41.40 -18.55
N LEU A 580 25.10 -41.51 -17.48
CA LEU A 580 26.32 -40.71 -17.30
C LEU A 580 27.57 -41.44 -17.79
N ASP A 581 27.60 -42.75 -17.58
CA ASP A 581 28.77 -43.59 -17.83
C ASP A 581 28.28 -44.96 -18.27
N LYS A 582 28.88 -45.49 -19.35
CA LYS A 582 28.52 -46.77 -19.95
C LYS A 582 29.82 -47.48 -20.35
N PRO A 583 30.09 -48.70 -19.84
CA PRO A 583 31.23 -49.51 -20.27
C PRO A 583 31.28 -49.71 -21.79
N ASP A 584 32.49 -49.90 -22.32
CA ASP A 584 32.73 -50.12 -23.76
C ASP A 584 32.10 -51.43 -24.26
N GLU A 585 31.93 -52.41 -23.37
CA GLU A 585 31.34 -53.73 -23.66
C GLU A 585 29.82 -53.67 -23.93
N ILE A 586 29.16 -52.59 -23.53
CA ILE A 586 27.71 -52.41 -23.70
C ILE A 586 27.44 -51.56 -24.94
N VAL A 587 26.66 -52.06 -25.90
CA VAL A 587 26.40 -51.36 -27.18
C VAL A 587 25.26 -50.36 -27.03
N SER A 588 24.14 -50.80 -26.43
CA SER A 588 22.99 -49.95 -26.15
C SER A 588 22.59 -50.09 -24.68
N CYS A 589 22.09 -49.01 -24.10
CA CYS A 589 21.46 -49.03 -22.80
C CYS A 589 20.39 -47.94 -22.68
N SER A 590 19.30 -48.23 -21.96
CA SER A 590 18.24 -47.27 -21.64
C SER A 590 17.75 -47.49 -20.19
N ALA A 591 17.51 -46.41 -19.46
CA ALA A 591 17.09 -46.46 -18.06
C ALA A 591 15.65 -45.96 -17.93
N GLN A 592 14.69 -46.87 -17.85
CA GLN A 592 13.26 -46.57 -17.82
C GLN A 592 12.71 -46.65 -16.40
N LEU A 593 11.69 -45.85 -16.09
CA LEU A 593 11.00 -45.83 -14.81
C LEU A 593 9.72 -46.67 -14.89
N THR A 594 9.52 -47.55 -13.90
CA THR A 594 8.36 -48.45 -13.79
C THR A 594 7.89 -48.58 -12.34
N ASP A 595 6.82 -49.35 -12.11
CA ASP A 595 6.36 -49.78 -10.78
C ASP A 595 6.04 -48.61 -9.81
N PHE A 596 5.40 -47.56 -10.32
CA PHE A 596 4.93 -46.43 -9.49
C PHE A 596 3.70 -46.81 -8.63
N PRO A 597 3.43 -46.09 -7.53
CA PRO A 597 2.25 -46.33 -6.70
C PRO A 597 0.95 -45.99 -7.44
N GLU A 598 -0.13 -46.74 -7.17
CA GLU A 598 -1.45 -46.50 -7.76
C GLU A 598 -2.07 -45.14 -7.38
N ASP A 599 -1.61 -44.54 -6.27
CA ASP A 599 -2.13 -43.26 -5.80
C ASP A 599 -1.72 -42.07 -6.71
N VAL A 600 -0.67 -42.20 -7.52
CA VAL A 600 -0.20 -41.15 -8.45
C VAL A 600 -0.66 -41.43 -9.88
N ASP A 601 -0.93 -40.37 -10.62
CA ASP A 601 -1.40 -40.47 -12.00
C ASP A 601 -0.21 -40.33 -12.98
N ILE A 602 -0.02 -41.34 -13.82
CA ILE A 602 1.05 -41.44 -14.81
C ILE A 602 0.45 -41.96 -16.11
N ASP A 603 0.59 -41.17 -17.18
CA ASP A 603 0.24 -41.63 -18.52
C ASP A 603 1.34 -42.55 -19.04
N LEU A 604 1.10 -43.86 -18.97
CA LEU A 604 2.06 -44.88 -19.42
C LEU A 604 2.55 -44.66 -20.86
N LYS A 605 1.69 -44.12 -21.75
CA LYS A 605 2.07 -43.85 -23.16
C LYS A 605 3.01 -42.66 -23.31
N LYS A 606 3.04 -41.77 -22.31
CA LYS A 606 3.89 -40.58 -22.24
C LYS A 606 4.98 -40.70 -21.17
N SER A 607 5.12 -41.87 -20.56
CA SER A 607 6.23 -42.16 -19.66
C SER A 607 7.49 -42.47 -20.45
N ASN A 608 8.66 -42.18 -19.87
CA ASN A 608 9.97 -42.51 -20.44
C ASN A 608 10.19 -41.96 -21.87
N GLN A 609 9.75 -40.74 -22.15
CA GLN A 609 9.90 -40.11 -23.48
C GLN A 609 11.24 -39.38 -23.59
N GLU A 610 11.77 -39.24 -24.81
CA GLU A 610 13.05 -38.58 -25.05
C GLU A 610 12.94 -37.04 -24.99
N SER A 611 11.74 -36.50 -25.21
CA SER A 611 11.47 -35.07 -25.10
C SER A 611 10.44 -34.76 -24.01
N LEU A 612 10.60 -33.60 -23.37
CA LEU A 612 9.64 -33.09 -22.37
C LEU A 612 8.23 -32.89 -22.96
N LEU A 613 8.16 -32.49 -24.23
CA LEU A 613 6.90 -32.26 -24.94
C LEU A 613 6.13 -33.56 -25.15
N GLU A 614 6.81 -34.62 -25.55
CA GLU A 614 6.20 -35.96 -25.68
C GLU A 614 5.79 -36.52 -24.32
N ALA A 615 6.57 -36.23 -23.26
CA ALA A 615 6.21 -36.54 -21.88
C ALA A 615 5.00 -35.75 -21.37
N GLY A 616 4.48 -34.79 -22.15
CA GLY A 616 3.31 -33.99 -21.81
C GLY A 616 3.57 -32.82 -20.87
N CYS A 617 4.83 -32.40 -20.74
CA CYS A 617 5.21 -31.17 -20.03
C CYS A 617 4.95 -29.95 -20.92
N LEU A 618 4.64 -28.80 -20.31
CA LEU A 618 4.57 -27.54 -21.05
C LEU A 618 5.96 -27.18 -21.62
N SER A 619 5.99 -26.55 -22.81
CA SER A 619 7.19 -26.19 -23.60
C SER A 619 8.25 -25.32 -22.89
N LEU A 620 8.05 -24.98 -21.62
CA LEU A 620 8.69 -23.88 -20.89
C LEU A 620 9.69 -24.33 -19.81
N ILE A 621 9.83 -25.64 -19.51
CA ILE A 621 10.89 -26.16 -18.61
C ILE A 621 12.28 -26.16 -19.31
N LYS A 622 12.42 -25.55 -20.50
CA LYS A 622 13.68 -25.55 -21.26
C LYS A 622 14.83 -24.81 -20.56
N GLU A 623 14.57 -23.90 -19.62
CA GLU A 623 15.60 -23.06 -18.99
C GLU A 623 16.32 -23.70 -17.78
N GLU A 624 15.73 -24.71 -17.12
CA GLU A 624 16.31 -25.34 -15.91
C GLU A 624 16.95 -26.72 -16.16
N LEU A 625 16.89 -27.24 -17.40
CA LEU A 625 17.40 -28.57 -17.74
C LEU A 625 18.72 -28.50 -18.54
N PRO A 626 19.77 -29.27 -18.17
CA PRO A 626 21.09 -29.14 -18.79
C PRO A 626 21.12 -29.71 -20.20
N SER A 627 21.80 -28.99 -21.10
CA SER A 627 22.29 -29.25 -22.48
C SER A 627 21.76 -30.49 -23.26
N PRO A 628 21.42 -30.34 -24.56
CA PRO A 628 20.86 -31.40 -25.42
C PRO A 628 21.79 -32.56 -25.79
N GLU A 629 23.00 -32.64 -25.23
CA GLU A 629 24.06 -33.56 -25.67
C GLU A 629 24.00 -34.97 -25.02
N THR A 630 23.11 -35.20 -24.05
CA THR A 630 23.00 -36.49 -23.33
C THR A 630 21.59 -37.08 -23.37
N HIS A 631 21.45 -38.32 -23.86
CA HIS A 631 20.20 -39.07 -23.89
C HIS A 631 19.57 -39.13 -22.49
N SER A 632 18.37 -38.57 -22.36
CA SER A 632 17.60 -38.51 -21.11
C SER A 632 16.16 -38.95 -21.39
N LEU A 633 15.57 -39.70 -20.46
CA LEU A 633 14.16 -40.08 -20.54
C LEU A 633 13.37 -39.36 -19.45
N TYR A 634 12.18 -38.87 -19.80
CA TYR A 634 11.33 -38.04 -18.94
C TYR A 634 10.01 -38.75 -18.63
N THR A 635 9.61 -38.72 -17.37
CA THR A 635 8.31 -39.24 -16.90
C THR A 635 7.58 -38.17 -16.10
N HIS A 636 6.35 -37.87 -16.51
CA HIS A 636 5.47 -36.89 -15.88
C HIS A 636 4.60 -37.55 -14.80
N ILE A 637 4.66 -37.04 -13.57
CA ILE A 637 3.89 -37.55 -12.43
C ILE A 637 2.91 -36.50 -11.94
N ARG A 638 1.63 -36.84 -11.94
CA ARG A 638 0.53 -35.99 -11.51
C ARG A 638 -0.11 -36.50 -10.23
N SER A 639 -1.01 -35.70 -9.68
CA SER A 639 -1.81 -36.06 -8.51
C SER A 639 -1.01 -36.36 -7.24
N LEU A 640 0.16 -35.72 -7.05
CA LEU A 640 1.00 -35.96 -5.87
C LEU A 640 0.27 -35.71 -4.54
N GLN A 641 -0.78 -34.89 -4.53
CA GLN A 641 -1.61 -34.65 -3.33
C GLN A 641 -2.33 -35.91 -2.81
N ARG A 642 -2.48 -36.94 -3.66
CA ARG A 642 -3.14 -38.22 -3.35
C ARG A 642 -2.19 -39.27 -2.80
N LEU A 643 -0.88 -39.02 -2.87
CA LEU A 643 0.13 -39.96 -2.42
C LEU A 643 0.04 -40.18 -0.89
N LYS A 644 -0.39 -41.38 -0.49
CA LYS A 644 -0.58 -41.73 0.94
C LYS A 644 0.72 -42.14 1.63
N ARG A 645 1.58 -42.85 0.90
CA ARG A 645 2.86 -43.40 1.39
C ARG A 645 4.06 -42.67 0.76
N GLU A 646 5.27 -43.16 0.98
CA GLU A 646 6.45 -42.62 0.31
C GLU A 646 6.44 -43.00 -1.18
N LEU A 647 6.86 -42.08 -2.04
CA LEU A 647 6.99 -42.31 -3.47
C LEU A 647 8.13 -43.30 -3.70
N THR A 648 7.77 -44.50 -4.13
CA THR A 648 8.68 -45.59 -4.43
C THR A 648 8.40 -46.07 -5.85
N PHE A 649 9.45 -46.23 -6.65
CA PHE A 649 9.39 -46.70 -8.03
C PHE A 649 10.66 -47.46 -8.39
N THR A 650 10.65 -48.15 -9.52
CA THR A 650 11.78 -48.95 -10.00
C THR A 650 12.44 -48.26 -11.19
N ILE A 651 13.77 -48.23 -11.19
CA ILE A 651 14.55 -47.93 -12.39
C ILE A 651 14.95 -49.25 -13.02
N CYS A 652 14.54 -49.42 -14.25
CA CYS A 652 14.76 -50.59 -15.07
C CYS A 652 15.78 -50.26 -16.15
N LEU A 653 17.00 -50.76 -15.99
CA LEU A 653 18.07 -50.60 -16.96
C LEU A 653 18.01 -51.75 -17.96
N HIS A 654 17.76 -51.42 -19.22
CA HIS A 654 17.81 -52.32 -20.36
C HIS A 654 19.12 -52.11 -21.09
N TYR A 655 19.88 -53.17 -21.39
CA TYR A 655 21.16 -53.05 -22.07
C TYR A 655 21.57 -54.30 -22.85
N THR A 656 22.45 -54.14 -23.84
CA THR A 656 22.98 -55.23 -24.67
C THR A 656 24.50 -55.24 -24.69
N TYR A 657 25.12 -56.40 -24.53
CA TYR A 657 26.58 -56.56 -24.64
C TYR A 657 27.00 -56.72 -26.11
N SER A 658 28.22 -56.31 -26.47
CA SER A 658 28.74 -56.40 -27.83
C SER A 658 28.85 -57.83 -28.39
N ASN A 659 28.81 -58.83 -27.51
CA ASN A 659 28.93 -60.25 -27.84
C ASN A 659 27.62 -61.04 -27.66
N MET A 660 26.50 -60.35 -27.39
CA MET A 660 25.19 -60.96 -27.11
C MET A 660 24.09 -60.22 -27.88
N ASP A 661 23.19 -60.96 -28.53
CA ASP A 661 22.01 -60.38 -29.20
C ASP A 661 20.80 -60.22 -28.26
N GLU A 662 20.87 -60.77 -27.04
CA GLU A 662 19.79 -60.69 -26.05
C GLU A 662 19.90 -59.42 -25.19
N GLU A 663 18.76 -58.76 -24.97
CA GLU A 663 18.65 -57.63 -24.05
C GLU A 663 18.61 -58.12 -22.60
N VAL A 664 19.52 -57.60 -21.78
CA VAL A 664 19.59 -57.86 -20.34
C VAL A 664 18.88 -56.75 -19.59
N GLN A 665 18.21 -57.11 -18.50
CA GLN A 665 17.46 -56.19 -17.67
C GLN A 665 17.97 -56.23 -16.22
N GLU A 666 18.34 -55.07 -15.69
CA GLU A 666 18.62 -54.87 -14.26
C GLU A 666 17.60 -53.90 -13.65
N ARG A 667 17.22 -54.15 -12.39
CA ARG A 667 16.18 -53.38 -11.70
C ARG A 667 16.68 -52.89 -10.36
N GLN A 668 16.51 -51.60 -10.09
CA GLN A 668 16.83 -51.00 -8.80
C GLN A 668 15.65 -50.17 -8.28
N GLN A 669 15.17 -50.51 -7.09
CA GLN A 669 14.08 -49.77 -6.46
C GLN A 669 14.60 -48.50 -5.76
N VAL A 670 13.87 -47.40 -5.90
CA VAL A 670 14.21 -46.09 -5.35
C VAL A 670 13.03 -45.53 -4.58
N THR A 671 13.26 -45.11 -3.34
CA THR A 671 12.29 -44.39 -2.50
C THR A 671 12.77 -42.97 -2.24
N VAL A 672 11.93 -41.97 -2.53
CA VAL A 672 12.26 -40.54 -2.44
C VAL A 672 11.44 -39.78 -1.39
N GLY A 673 10.76 -40.50 -0.49
CA GLY A 673 9.90 -39.91 0.54
C GLY A 673 8.63 -39.31 -0.06
N LYS A 674 8.08 -38.28 0.57
CA LYS A 674 6.92 -37.52 0.08
C LYS A 674 7.40 -36.22 -0.60
N PRO A 675 7.40 -36.11 -1.94
CA PRO A 675 7.84 -34.89 -2.62
C PRO A 675 6.76 -33.80 -2.65
N LEU A 676 7.17 -32.54 -2.67
CA LEU A 676 6.29 -31.38 -2.89
C LEU A 676 5.04 -31.38 -1.96
N VAL A 677 3.84 -31.10 -2.51
CA VAL A 677 2.60 -30.99 -1.72
C VAL A 677 2.19 -32.29 -1.01
N SER A 678 2.71 -33.46 -1.42
CA SER A 678 2.34 -34.73 -0.80
C SER A 678 2.64 -34.78 0.69
N LYS A 679 3.61 -33.99 1.18
CA LYS A 679 3.91 -33.82 2.61
C LYS A 679 2.76 -33.22 3.42
N LEU A 680 1.83 -32.51 2.79
CA LEU A 680 0.70 -31.85 3.45
C LEU A 680 -0.52 -32.77 3.67
N ASN A 681 -0.50 -33.99 3.10
CA ASN A 681 -1.57 -34.99 3.17
C ASN A 681 -2.98 -34.40 2.88
N LEU A 682 -3.14 -33.70 1.74
CA LEU A 682 -4.40 -33.02 1.41
C LEU A 682 -5.61 -33.95 1.23
N HIS A 683 -5.36 -35.25 1.05
CA HIS A 683 -6.38 -36.30 0.96
C HIS A 683 -7.01 -36.64 2.33
N GLU A 684 -6.40 -36.23 3.45
CA GLU A 684 -6.93 -36.52 4.79
C GLU A 684 -7.85 -35.39 5.29
N PRO A 685 -9.00 -35.71 5.92
CA PRO A 685 -9.83 -34.72 6.58
C PRO A 685 -9.10 -34.06 7.74
N ARG A 686 -8.97 -32.74 7.71
CA ARG A 686 -8.48 -31.98 8.85
C ARG A 686 -9.61 -31.70 9.82
N ALA A 687 -9.44 -32.13 11.08
CA ALA A 687 -10.29 -31.68 12.16
C ALA A 687 -10.14 -30.16 12.30
N ALA A 688 -11.26 -29.43 12.25
CA ALA A 688 -11.26 -28.04 12.70
C ALA A 688 -10.78 -28.03 14.15
N HIS A 689 -9.72 -27.28 14.46
CA HIS A 689 -9.34 -27.02 15.85
C HIS A 689 -10.49 -26.28 16.54
N VAL A 690 -11.40 -27.04 17.16
CA VAL A 690 -12.34 -26.54 18.15
C VAL A 690 -11.50 -26.20 19.37
N SER A 691 -11.40 -24.91 19.67
CA SER A 691 -10.96 -24.43 20.97
C SER A 691 -11.97 -24.92 22.03
N SER A 692 -11.77 -26.12 22.56
CA SER A 692 -12.52 -26.61 23.72
C SER A 692 -11.96 -25.99 24.99
N ALA A 693 -12.42 -24.78 25.27
CA ALA A 693 -12.45 -24.29 26.64
C ALA A 693 -13.48 -25.12 27.42
N SER A 694 -13.03 -26.15 28.13
CA SER A 694 -13.64 -26.64 29.38
C SER A 694 -12.92 -27.89 29.91
N SER A 695 -12.01 -27.68 30.85
CA SER A 695 -12.01 -28.46 32.10
C SER A 695 -11.22 -27.71 33.17
N SER A 696 -12.00 -27.12 34.09
CA SER A 696 -11.73 -26.95 35.52
C SER A 696 -10.32 -26.54 36.00
N CYS A 697 -10.26 -25.28 36.47
CA CYS A 697 -9.35 -24.70 37.46
C CYS A 697 -8.63 -25.65 38.43
N ALA A 698 -7.36 -25.33 38.75
CA ALA A 698 -7.03 -24.73 40.05
C ALA A 698 -5.50 -24.57 40.27
N TRP A 699 -4.88 -23.48 39.82
CA TRP A 699 -3.84 -22.78 40.61
C TRP A 699 -3.44 -21.44 39.95
N MET A 700 -3.75 -20.36 40.65
CA MET A 700 -3.11 -19.05 40.45
C MET A 700 -1.71 -19.09 41.06
N THR A 701 -0.70 -18.61 40.33
CA THR A 701 0.11 -17.40 40.62
C THR A 701 1.52 -17.52 40.02
N ALA A 702 1.94 -16.40 39.43
CA ALA A 702 3.31 -15.90 39.29
C ALA A 702 4.23 -16.44 38.18
N ASP A 703 4.79 -15.44 37.51
CA ASP A 703 6.11 -15.31 36.91
C ASP A 703 6.45 -15.87 35.53
N SER A 704 6.93 -14.91 34.74
CA SER A 704 7.71 -15.03 33.52
C SER A 704 8.84 -16.04 33.64
N SER A 705 8.85 -17.08 32.81
CA SER A 705 10.06 -17.61 32.17
C SER A 705 9.77 -18.85 31.31
N ALA A 706 10.51 -18.93 30.19
CA ALA A 706 10.89 -20.12 29.44
C ALA A 706 9.78 -21.03 28.87
N ILE A 707 9.62 -20.95 27.55
CA ILE A 707 9.16 -22.07 26.72
C ILE A 707 10.13 -23.24 26.95
N THR A 708 9.64 -24.34 27.50
CA THR A 708 10.38 -25.57 27.75
C THR A 708 10.80 -26.26 26.44
N VAL A 709 12.03 -26.78 26.44
CA VAL A 709 12.77 -27.46 25.35
C VAL A 709 12.05 -28.67 24.73
N GLY A 710 10.92 -29.13 25.28
CA GLY A 710 10.19 -30.32 24.80
C GLY A 710 9.35 -30.13 23.52
N GLN A 711 8.98 -28.90 23.13
CA GLN A 711 8.22 -28.66 21.89
C GLN A 711 9.12 -28.38 20.66
N PHE A 712 10.43 -28.30 20.84
CA PHE A 712 11.41 -28.08 19.76
C PHE A 712 11.99 -29.39 19.21
N GLU A 713 11.95 -30.49 19.97
CA GLU A 713 12.46 -31.80 19.52
C GLU A 713 11.52 -32.50 18.53
N ASP A 714 10.20 -32.26 18.61
CA ASP A 714 9.21 -32.83 17.67
C ASP A 714 9.26 -32.19 16.27
N LEU A 715 9.81 -30.97 16.14
CA LEU A 715 10.03 -30.32 14.84
C LEU A 715 11.36 -30.73 14.18
N LEU A 716 12.34 -31.18 14.98
CA LEU A 716 13.63 -31.66 14.49
C LEU A 716 13.58 -33.11 14.01
N SER A 717 12.62 -33.91 14.47
CA SER A 717 12.41 -35.28 13.99
C SER A 717 11.80 -35.38 12.58
N LEU A 718 11.22 -34.28 12.08
CA LEU A 718 10.67 -34.15 10.72
C LEU A 718 11.72 -33.82 9.64
N VAL A 719 12.97 -33.57 10.03
CA VAL A 719 14.12 -33.46 9.12
C VAL A 719 14.91 -34.76 9.24
N GLY A 720 14.74 -35.64 8.26
CA GLY A 720 15.39 -36.96 8.22
C GLY A 720 16.94 -36.94 8.28
N PRO A 721 17.58 -38.12 8.36
CA PRO A 721 18.86 -38.33 9.02
C PRO A 721 20.09 -37.97 8.16
N SER A 722 20.25 -36.70 7.81
CA SER A 722 21.47 -36.22 7.11
C SER A 722 22.42 -35.40 8.02
N ILE A 723 22.09 -35.22 9.31
CA ILE A 723 22.95 -34.56 10.30
C ILE A 723 23.81 -35.58 11.09
N ALA A 724 23.74 -36.87 10.79
CA ALA A 724 24.44 -37.91 11.56
C ALA A 724 25.86 -38.27 11.06
N ARG A 725 26.40 -37.62 10.03
CA ARG A 725 27.73 -37.99 9.46
C ARG A 725 28.79 -36.89 9.44
N LEU A 726 28.67 -35.86 10.28
CA LEU A 726 29.79 -34.96 10.56
C LEU A 726 30.24 -35.07 12.03
N ASN A 727 31.42 -35.68 12.18
CA ASN A 727 32.31 -35.71 13.35
C ASN A 727 31.95 -36.57 14.58
N THR A 728 32.46 -37.80 14.55
CA THR A 728 32.63 -38.71 15.69
C THR A 728 33.75 -38.34 16.68
N ASN A 729 34.35 -37.14 16.65
CA ASN A 729 35.50 -36.83 17.51
C ASN A 729 35.49 -35.47 18.26
N TYR A 730 34.33 -34.91 18.63
CA TYR A 730 34.26 -33.77 19.55
C TYR A 730 33.10 -33.90 20.55
N ARG A 731 33.16 -34.95 21.39
CA ARG A 731 32.38 -35.02 22.64
C ARG A 731 33.32 -34.82 23.82
N ARG A 732 33.59 -33.56 24.17
CA ARG A 732 33.79 -33.07 25.55
C ARG A 732 34.11 -31.56 25.48
N SER A 733 33.56 -30.82 26.45
CA SER A 733 33.80 -29.41 26.77
C SER A 733 33.42 -28.33 25.73
N ILE A 734 32.12 -28.02 25.60
CA ILE A 734 31.63 -26.66 25.24
C ILE A 734 30.35 -26.35 26.06
N PRO A 735 30.22 -25.19 26.74
CA PRO A 735 29.05 -24.83 27.55
C PRO A 735 27.76 -24.58 26.70
N PRO A 736 26.56 -24.68 27.31
CA PRO A 736 25.27 -24.59 26.61
C PRO A 736 25.05 -23.29 25.82
N ALA A 737 25.66 -22.17 26.26
CA ALA A 737 25.49 -20.86 25.66
C ALA A 737 26.19 -20.70 24.29
N GLU A 738 27.20 -21.51 23.97
CA GLU A 738 27.96 -21.40 22.71
C GLU A 738 27.41 -22.29 21.59
N ARG A 739 26.57 -23.28 21.90
CA ARG A 739 25.91 -24.14 20.90
C ARG A 739 24.94 -23.36 20.00
N LEU A 740 24.27 -22.35 20.56
CA LEU A 740 23.36 -21.48 19.80
C LEU A 740 24.11 -20.65 18.75
N SER A 741 25.33 -20.18 19.08
CA SER A 741 26.16 -19.37 18.17
C SER A 741 26.69 -20.18 16.99
N VAL A 742 27.04 -21.46 17.22
CA VAL A 742 27.49 -22.38 16.16
C VAL A 742 26.33 -22.80 15.24
N CYS A 743 25.13 -23.06 15.79
CA CYS A 743 23.93 -23.32 15.00
C CYS A 743 23.50 -22.09 14.17
N LEU A 744 23.55 -20.87 14.73
CA LEU A 744 23.24 -19.63 14.01
C LEU A 744 24.25 -19.32 12.89
N ARG A 745 25.52 -19.71 13.04
CA ARG A 745 26.54 -19.58 11.97
C ARG A 745 26.34 -20.60 10.85
N LEU A 746 25.91 -21.83 11.17
CA LEU A 746 25.57 -22.85 10.16
C LEU A 746 24.30 -22.50 9.36
N VAL A 747 23.30 -21.87 10.00
CA VAL A 747 22.09 -21.36 9.32
C VAL A 747 22.41 -20.18 8.39
N LYS A 748 23.38 -19.31 8.75
CA LYS A 748 23.87 -18.25 7.85
C LYS A 748 24.58 -18.79 6.60
N LEU A 749 25.30 -19.91 6.73
CA LEU A 749 25.94 -20.60 5.60
C LEU A 749 24.89 -21.23 4.66
N PHE A 750 23.82 -21.82 5.21
CA PHE A 750 22.72 -22.39 4.39
C PHE A 750 21.95 -21.32 3.59
N ASN A 751 21.71 -20.14 4.16
CA ASN A 751 21.06 -19.03 3.43
C ASN A 751 21.89 -18.43 2.30
N THR A 752 23.18 -18.75 2.19
CA THR A 752 24.05 -18.27 1.11
C THR A 752 24.16 -19.27 -0.05
N VAL A 753 23.73 -20.53 0.15
CA VAL A 753 23.84 -21.61 -0.85
C VAL A 753 22.54 -21.84 -1.63
N VAL A 754 21.41 -21.26 -1.20
CA VAL A 754 20.10 -21.37 -1.89
C VAL A 754 19.85 -20.18 -2.85
N LEU A 755 20.86 -19.34 -3.07
CA LEU A 755 20.85 -18.29 -4.11
C LEU A 755 22.03 -18.53 -5.06
N TYR A 756 22.05 -19.70 -5.71
CA TYR A 756 22.72 -19.96 -6.98
C TYR A 756 22.02 -21.08 -7.72
#